data_AF-Q6C496-F1
#
_entry.id   AF-Q6C496-F1
#
_cell.length_a   1.000
_cell.length_b   1.000
_cell.length_c   1.000
_cell.angle_alpha   90.00
_cell.angle_beta   90.00
_cell.angle_gamma   90.00
#
_symmetry.space_group_name_H-M   'P 1'
#
loop_
_entity.id
_entity.type
_entity.pdbx_description
1 polymer ?
#
loop_
_entity_poly.entity_id
_entity_poly.type
_entity_poly.pdbx_seq_one_letter_code
_entity_poly.pdbx_strand_id
1 'polypeptide(L)'
;MALKHELPQGAGYGMVIGIGFVFAAGIVITMRIAKRYLNEHAQTSEMFMVANRSVGVGLTASAVFSSWMWATETLWGSVVGYNFGVSGPFWFSVGLAFHISLMCVVGIQVKLKAPNGHTMLEIVKFRYGVVGHVVFMALCLINNIMSCSWMILSAAAGIASLTGMHIVASCMLIPFGVILYTVAGGLRATFLTDYVHTVIALVLLIYFSLAILLHKEIGGIHQLYDMVIQYGESTKILGNYQGSLMTFKSEEAIYFAIVHTIGNLGLVIMDTAFWQKSLAANLEATVPGYMIGSICIFCVSWALGTICGLSARVIENLPIFPNYPNGFSAADIGNGLVLPYTVAALLGKGASAGIVIMLFMTVTSTTSAEMIAVSSIISFDLYRTYINPNASDRAIIAVSHAGVIFFGLFAAGFAVMLHYVGTDLNWLGYFLGIVITPGVFPAILTLLWKRQSRAAATLAPVLGLGTGMGLWLGTAKYYSGHISVETLGASLPNVWGNIGSMFGSLLYSVVITLLRPEDFDWAKFQKITLVNEDKIADSESHTEGELVNTEKGDESGTHTPEFPLDKNESSPETSIHEHSATIPTLTNENFFQPRLVIPPEIRGFKRFLWYIGWEVAPTDYSNHPLGQDALPIIFKWYKVAVIFSTTIFLITWVVWPFPMYRNWVWGKSFFTGWVVVAIFWNFLAFVCVCIFPLWNGRHTLYKVFNGLYQDIFHRKRKE
;
A
#
# COMPACT_ATOMS: atom_id res chain seq x y z
N MET A 1 3.20 -39.31 -16.36
CA MET A 1 4.54 -38.82 -16.77
C MET A 1 4.89 -37.71 -15.78
N ALA A 2 5.99 -37.83 -15.02
CA ALA A 2 6.36 -36.80 -14.04
C ALA A 2 6.55 -35.45 -14.74
N LEU A 3 5.98 -34.37 -14.19
CA LEU A 3 6.14 -33.00 -14.67
C LEU A 3 7.63 -32.70 -14.84
N LYS A 4 8.10 -32.57 -16.08
CA LYS A 4 9.47 -32.14 -16.35
C LYS A 4 9.51 -30.65 -16.06
N HIS A 5 10.01 -30.28 -14.89
CA HIS A 5 10.23 -28.87 -14.56
C HIS A 5 11.12 -28.22 -15.62
N GLU A 6 10.75 -27.01 -16.05
CA GLU A 6 11.50 -26.27 -17.07
C GLU A 6 12.92 -25.94 -16.60
N LEU A 7 13.04 -25.60 -15.32
CA LEU A 7 14.29 -25.25 -14.67
C LEU A 7 14.69 -26.35 -13.67
N PRO A 8 16.01 -26.58 -13.47
CA PRO A 8 16.47 -27.50 -12.44
C PRO A 8 16.20 -26.93 -11.05
N GLN A 9 16.03 -27.81 -10.06
CA GLN A 9 15.76 -27.44 -8.68
C GLN A 9 16.80 -26.48 -8.08
N GLY A 10 18.08 -26.68 -8.42
CA GLY A 10 19.17 -25.79 -8.00
C GLY A 10 19.01 -24.35 -8.49
N ALA A 11 18.34 -24.12 -9.63
CA ALA A 11 18.03 -22.77 -10.09
C ALA A 11 17.00 -22.08 -9.18
N GLY A 12 15.99 -22.81 -8.68
CA GLY A 12 15.01 -22.27 -7.73
C GLY A 12 15.69 -21.82 -6.43
N TYR A 13 16.45 -22.70 -5.79
CA TYR A 13 17.19 -22.36 -4.57
C TYR A 13 18.22 -21.24 -4.81
N GLY A 14 18.98 -21.32 -5.91
CA GLY A 14 19.98 -20.32 -6.27
C GLY A 14 19.39 -18.94 -6.54
N MET A 15 18.22 -18.86 -7.19
CA MET A 15 17.53 -17.59 -7.41
C MET A 15 16.98 -17.02 -6.11
N VAL A 16 16.23 -17.80 -5.32
CA VAL A 16 15.60 -17.28 -4.08
C VAL A 16 16.67 -16.85 -3.06
N ILE A 17 17.69 -17.69 -2.81
CA ILE A 17 18.73 -17.39 -1.82
C ILE A 17 19.75 -16.40 -2.38
N GLY A 18 20.25 -16.66 -3.60
CA GLY A 18 21.32 -15.87 -4.20
C GLY A 18 20.88 -14.46 -4.56
N ILE A 19 19.73 -14.29 -5.21
CA ILE A 19 19.20 -12.95 -5.51
C ILE A 19 18.85 -12.23 -4.21
N GLY A 20 18.24 -12.92 -3.24
CA GLY A 20 17.97 -12.35 -1.92
C GLY A 20 19.21 -11.81 -1.23
N PHE A 21 20.32 -12.56 -1.23
CA PHE A 21 21.59 -12.13 -0.65
C PHE A 21 22.22 -10.96 -1.41
N VAL A 22 22.28 -11.04 -2.75
CA VAL A 22 22.83 -9.97 -3.60
C VAL A 22 22.04 -8.68 -3.40
N PHE A 23 20.72 -8.78 -3.36
CA PHE A 23 19.83 -7.65 -3.13
C PHE A 23 20.04 -7.06 -1.74
N ALA A 24 20.09 -7.90 -0.70
CA ALA A 24 20.35 -7.44 0.67
C ALA A 24 21.71 -6.74 0.80
N ALA A 25 22.76 -7.30 0.21
CA ALA A 25 24.08 -6.68 0.17
C ALA A 25 24.05 -5.33 -0.56
N GLY A 26 23.37 -5.25 -1.71
CA GLY A 26 23.18 -4.01 -2.47
C GLY A 26 22.53 -2.91 -1.63
N ILE A 27 21.44 -3.23 -0.92
CA ILE A 27 20.74 -2.27 -0.07
C ILE A 27 21.58 -1.82 1.11
N VAL A 28 22.29 -2.74 1.78
CA VAL A 28 23.22 -2.36 2.86
C VAL A 28 24.31 -1.42 2.35
N ILE A 29 24.85 -1.67 1.16
CA ILE A 29 25.83 -0.78 0.52
C ILE A 29 25.21 0.58 0.23
N THR A 30 24.03 0.64 -0.40
CA THR A 30 23.38 1.92 -0.71
C THR A 30 23.03 2.69 0.55
N MET A 31 22.60 2.02 1.62
CA MET A 31 22.34 2.67 2.90
C MET A 31 23.61 3.24 3.55
N ARG A 32 24.75 2.56 3.44
CA ARG A 32 26.04 3.09 3.90
C ARG A 32 26.46 4.33 3.09
N ILE A 33 26.23 4.32 1.78
CA ILE A 33 26.48 5.46 0.89
C ILE A 33 25.57 6.64 1.27
N ALA A 34 24.26 6.39 1.43
CA ALA A 34 23.30 7.42 1.83
C ALA A 34 23.66 8.04 3.19
N LYS A 35 24.02 7.22 4.19
CA LYS A 35 24.50 7.70 5.49
C LYS A 35 25.71 8.63 5.36
N ARG A 36 26.65 8.30 4.46
CA ARG A 36 27.90 9.04 4.30
C ARG A 36 27.74 10.36 3.55
N TYR A 37 26.90 10.43 2.52
CA TYR A 37 26.83 11.59 1.62
C TYR A 37 25.54 12.41 1.74
N LEU A 38 24.51 11.88 2.40
CA LEU A 38 23.22 12.55 2.60
C LEU A 38 22.94 12.89 4.08
N ASN A 39 23.87 12.57 5.00
CA ASN A 39 23.70 12.72 6.46
C ASN A 39 22.43 12.07 7.01
N GLU A 40 22.03 10.94 6.40
CA GLU A 40 20.83 10.22 6.78
C GLU A 40 21.16 9.16 7.83
N HIS A 41 20.73 9.43 9.08
CA HIS A 41 20.94 8.53 10.20
C HIS A 41 19.71 7.66 10.46
N ALA A 42 19.79 6.36 10.13
CA ALA A 42 18.74 5.38 10.42
C ALA A 42 18.59 5.01 11.92
N GLN A 43 19.20 5.77 12.83
CA GLN A 43 19.24 5.46 14.26
C GLN A 43 18.14 6.15 15.09
N THR A 44 17.31 6.99 14.46
CA THR A 44 16.12 7.55 15.10
C THR A 44 14.89 6.74 14.70
N SER A 45 13.95 6.60 15.62
CA SER A 45 12.68 5.90 15.36
C SER A 45 11.90 6.58 14.22
N GLU A 46 11.95 7.92 14.15
CA GLU A 46 11.34 8.73 13.10
C GLU A 46 11.83 8.40 11.69
N MET A 47 13.16 8.26 11.52
CA MET A 47 13.74 7.90 10.23
C MET A 47 13.41 6.46 9.86
N PHE A 48 13.41 5.56 10.83
CA PHE A 48 13.14 4.15 10.62
C PHE A 48 11.66 3.88 10.23
N MET A 49 10.71 4.61 10.81
CA MET A 49 9.27 4.34 10.65
C MET A 49 8.56 5.20 9.60
N VAL A 50 8.97 6.45 9.39
CA VAL A 50 8.29 7.40 8.49
C VAL A 50 9.27 8.18 7.61
N ALA A 51 10.53 7.76 7.55
CA ALA A 51 11.57 8.35 6.70
C ALA A 51 11.68 9.89 6.83
N ASN A 52 11.47 10.43 8.04
CA ASN A 52 11.43 11.88 8.31
C ASN A 52 10.47 12.68 7.41
N ARG A 53 9.44 12.03 6.84
CA ARG A 53 8.43 12.66 5.96
C ARG A 53 9.03 13.41 4.76
N SER A 54 10.20 12.97 4.28
CA SER A 54 11.01 13.71 3.30
C SER A 54 10.97 13.13 1.88
N VAL A 55 10.09 12.16 1.59
CA VAL A 55 10.09 11.48 0.29
C VAL A 55 9.42 12.35 -0.78
N GLY A 56 10.12 12.58 -1.90
CA GLY A 56 9.65 13.39 -3.03
C GLY A 56 8.68 12.68 -3.96
N VAL A 57 8.12 13.41 -4.94
CA VAL A 57 7.04 12.95 -5.83
C VAL A 57 7.41 11.67 -6.58
N GLY A 58 8.58 11.64 -7.22
CA GLY A 58 8.97 10.51 -8.06
C GLY A 58 9.14 9.21 -7.27
N LEU A 59 9.90 9.26 -6.18
CA LEU A 59 10.09 8.09 -5.33
C LEU A 59 8.80 7.65 -4.64
N THR A 60 7.92 8.60 -4.29
CA THR A 60 6.57 8.29 -3.79
C THR A 60 5.75 7.56 -4.85
N ALA A 61 5.72 8.05 -6.09
CA ALA A 61 4.98 7.41 -7.19
C ALA A 61 5.46 5.96 -7.44
N SER A 62 6.77 5.76 -7.45
CA SER A 62 7.37 4.43 -7.63
C SER A 62 7.08 3.51 -6.45
N ALA A 63 7.25 3.97 -5.22
CA ALA A 63 6.97 3.15 -4.04
C ALA A 63 5.49 2.85 -3.86
N VAL A 64 4.60 3.78 -4.22
CA VAL A 64 3.16 3.53 -4.29
C VAL A 64 2.91 2.46 -5.35
N PHE A 65 3.38 2.63 -6.58
CA PHE A 65 3.19 1.60 -7.61
C PHE A 65 3.69 0.22 -7.15
N SER A 66 4.89 0.15 -6.55
CA SER A 66 5.50 -1.09 -6.05
C SER A 66 4.64 -1.81 -5.01
N SER A 67 4.06 -1.10 -4.03
CA SER A 67 3.25 -1.79 -3.01
C SER A 67 1.87 -2.23 -3.49
N TRP A 68 1.48 -1.92 -4.72
CA TRP A 68 0.28 -2.50 -5.36
C TRP A 68 0.63 -3.51 -6.45
N MET A 69 1.85 -3.48 -6.99
CA MET A 69 2.33 -4.46 -7.96
C MET A 69 2.67 -5.79 -7.27
N TRP A 70 1.65 -6.61 -7.08
CA TRP A 70 1.78 -7.86 -6.34
C TRP A 70 2.11 -9.07 -7.20
N ALA A 71 2.66 -10.10 -6.55
CA ALA A 71 2.85 -11.41 -7.18
C ALA A 71 1.50 -12.00 -7.61
N THR A 72 0.45 -11.83 -6.80
CA THR A 72 -0.90 -12.25 -7.16
C THR A 72 -1.41 -11.48 -8.35
N GLU A 73 -1.25 -10.16 -8.41
CA GLU A 73 -1.69 -9.37 -9.56
C GLU A 73 -1.08 -9.91 -10.87
N THR A 74 0.22 -10.13 -10.86
CA THR A 74 0.96 -10.57 -12.04
C THR A 74 0.51 -11.97 -12.51
N LEU A 75 0.22 -12.88 -11.58
CA LEU A 75 -0.25 -14.23 -11.90
C LEU A 75 -1.75 -14.27 -12.24
N TRP A 76 -2.57 -13.70 -11.36
CA TRP A 76 -4.03 -13.75 -11.44
C TRP A 76 -4.60 -12.91 -12.56
N GLY A 77 -3.92 -11.83 -12.99
CA GLY A 77 -4.32 -11.08 -14.18
C GLY A 77 -4.46 -12.00 -15.41
N SER A 78 -3.53 -12.94 -15.58
CA SER A 78 -3.58 -13.95 -16.64
C SER A 78 -4.64 -15.03 -16.39
N VAL A 79 -4.88 -15.41 -15.12
CA VAL A 79 -5.93 -16.37 -14.77
C VAL A 79 -7.32 -15.81 -15.08
N VAL A 80 -7.61 -14.56 -14.71
CA VAL A 80 -8.91 -13.96 -15.01
C VAL A 80 -9.07 -13.69 -16.52
N GLY A 81 -7.96 -13.41 -17.22
CA GLY A 81 -7.94 -13.37 -18.69
C GLY A 81 -8.25 -14.72 -19.33
N TYR A 82 -7.71 -15.80 -18.77
CA TYR A 82 -8.00 -17.16 -19.19
C TYR A 82 -9.45 -17.57 -18.87
N ASN A 83 -9.95 -17.29 -17.67
CA ASN A 83 -11.28 -17.69 -17.25
C ASN A 83 -12.40 -16.87 -17.92
N PHE A 84 -12.22 -15.55 -18.03
CA PHE A 84 -13.31 -14.63 -18.39
C PHE A 84 -13.09 -13.91 -19.73
N GLY A 85 -11.91 -14.02 -20.33
CA GLY A 85 -11.55 -13.30 -21.54
C GLY A 85 -11.19 -11.84 -21.26
N VAL A 86 -11.45 -10.95 -22.23
CA VAL A 86 -11.02 -9.54 -22.21
C VAL A 86 -11.56 -8.72 -21.03
N SER A 87 -12.67 -9.16 -20.41
CA SER A 87 -13.29 -8.47 -19.28
C SER A 87 -12.49 -8.61 -17.98
N GLY A 88 -11.96 -9.81 -17.71
CA GLY A 88 -11.31 -10.13 -16.44
C GLY A 88 -10.12 -9.23 -16.10
N PRO A 89 -9.09 -9.13 -16.97
CA PRO A 89 -7.89 -8.35 -16.72
C PRO A 89 -8.17 -6.86 -16.48
N PHE A 90 -9.17 -6.31 -17.17
CA PHE A 90 -9.58 -4.92 -16.95
C PHE A 90 -10.23 -4.74 -15.59
N TRP A 91 -11.18 -5.60 -15.21
CA TRP A 91 -11.81 -5.52 -13.89
C TRP A 91 -10.81 -5.66 -12.75
N PHE A 92 -9.76 -6.46 -12.94
CA PHE A 92 -8.64 -6.53 -12.02
C PHE A 92 -7.96 -5.15 -11.86
N SER A 93 -7.54 -4.53 -12.97
CA SER A 93 -6.89 -3.20 -12.95
C SER A 93 -7.77 -2.11 -12.34
N VAL A 94 -9.07 -2.12 -12.65
CA VAL A 94 -10.06 -1.19 -12.07
C VAL A 94 -10.12 -1.32 -10.55
N GLY A 95 -10.07 -2.55 -10.07
CA GLY A 95 -10.03 -2.89 -8.65
C GLY A 95 -8.73 -2.54 -7.93
N LEU A 96 -7.78 -1.85 -8.55
CA LEU A 96 -6.56 -1.35 -7.89
C LEU A 96 -6.46 0.18 -7.96
N ALA A 97 -6.72 0.74 -9.15
CA ALA A 97 -6.55 2.17 -9.38
C ALA A 97 -7.43 3.02 -8.47
N PHE A 98 -8.68 2.59 -8.22
CA PHE A 98 -9.59 3.28 -7.32
C PHE A 98 -9.04 3.37 -5.90
N HIS A 99 -8.48 2.30 -5.36
CA HIS A 99 -7.99 2.26 -3.97
C HIS A 99 -6.78 3.15 -3.75
N ILE A 100 -5.85 3.15 -4.71
CA ILE A 100 -4.71 4.07 -4.71
C ILE A 100 -5.23 5.53 -4.74
N SER A 101 -6.23 5.81 -5.57
CA SER A 101 -6.83 7.14 -5.64
C SER A 101 -7.52 7.56 -4.32
N LEU A 102 -8.18 6.62 -3.63
CA LEU A 102 -8.83 6.88 -2.35
C LEU A 102 -7.80 7.15 -1.25
N MET A 103 -6.66 6.47 -1.27
CA MET A 103 -5.56 6.76 -0.35
C MET A 103 -4.97 8.16 -0.53
N CYS A 104 -5.11 8.79 -1.70
CA CYS A 104 -4.79 10.21 -1.84
C CYS A 104 -5.61 11.06 -0.85
N VAL A 105 -6.91 10.76 -0.73
CA VAL A 105 -7.86 11.49 0.11
C VAL A 105 -7.61 11.21 1.58
N VAL A 106 -7.42 9.95 1.95
CA VAL A 106 -7.10 9.54 3.33
C VAL A 106 -5.76 10.14 3.75
N GLY A 107 -4.73 10.01 2.91
CA GLY A 107 -3.38 10.46 3.20
C GLY A 107 -3.26 11.96 3.47
N ILE A 108 -3.90 12.79 2.64
CA ILE A 108 -3.89 14.24 2.85
C ILE A 108 -4.73 14.65 4.07
N GLN A 109 -5.79 13.91 4.39
CA GLN A 109 -6.61 14.14 5.59
C GLN A 109 -5.86 13.80 6.88
N VAL A 110 -5.08 12.73 6.88
CA VAL A 110 -4.17 12.42 8.00
C VAL A 110 -3.16 13.54 8.19
N LYS A 111 -2.56 14.06 7.11
CA LYS A 111 -1.61 15.18 7.21
C LYS A 111 -2.24 16.47 7.74
N LEU A 112 -3.53 16.68 7.48
CA LEU A 112 -4.28 17.83 7.99
C LEU A 112 -4.66 17.69 9.47
N LYS A 113 -4.95 16.46 9.93
CA LYS A 113 -5.56 16.24 11.25
C LYS A 113 -4.57 15.68 12.27
N ALA A 114 -3.73 14.74 11.86
CA ALA A 114 -2.76 14.03 12.69
C ALA A 114 -1.37 14.00 12.02
N PRO A 115 -0.72 15.16 11.78
CA PRO A 115 0.56 15.23 11.06
C PRO A 115 1.70 14.47 11.74
N ASN A 116 1.65 14.33 13.06
CA ASN A 116 2.66 13.68 13.89
C ASN A 116 2.42 12.19 14.11
N GLY A 117 1.31 11.62 13.63
CA GLY A 117 1.04 10.18 13.78
C GLY A 117 2.01 9.32 12.98
N HIS A 118 2.30 8.12 13.48
CA HIS A 118 3.13 7.10 12.83
C HIS A 118 2.30 5.94 12.29
N THR A 119 1.21 5.58 12.97
CA THR A 119 0.27 4.54 12.53
C THR A 119 -1.18 5.02 12.56
N MET A 120 -2.06 4.34 11.80
CA MET A 120 -3.51 4.56 11.91
C MET A 120 -4.01 4.20 13.33
N LEU A 121 -3.40 3.21 13.96
CA LEU A 121 -3.82 2.69 15.25
C LEU A 121 -3.61 3.70 16.39
N GLU A 122 -2.56 4.52 16.32
CA GLU A 122 -2.38 5.65 17.24
C GLU A 122 -3.54 6.65 17.15
N ILE A 123 -3.98 6.99 15.94
CA ILE A 123 -5.13 7.88 15.69
C ILE A 123 -6.40 7.28 16.28
N VAL A 124 -6.64 5.98 16.04
CA VAL A 124 -7.79 5.24 16.58
C VAL A 124 -7.77 5.20 18.10
N LYS A 125 -6.63 4.86 18.71
CA LYS A 125 -6.45 4.80 20.16
C LYS A 125 -6.69 6.17 20.79
N PHE A 126 -6.12 7.21 20.21
CA PHE A 126 -6.23 8.56 20.72
C PHE A 126 -7.69 9.04 20.71
N ARG A 127 -8.45 8.70 19.66
CA ARG A 127 -9.87 9.07 19.54
C ARG A 127 -10.80 8.21 20.39
N TYR A 128 -10.63 6.88 20.34
CA TYR A 128 -11.61 5.93 20.87
C TYR A 128 -11.15 5.14 22.10
N GLY A 129 -9.92 5.34 22.55
CA GLY A 129 -9.34 4.65 23.69
C GLY A 129 -8.95 3.19 23.37
N VAL A 130 -8.69 2.43 24.44
CA VAL A 130 -8.11 1.08 24.37
C VAL A 130 -8.98 0.08 23.63
N VAL A 131 -10.30 0.13 23.80
CA VAL A 131 -11.21 -0.84 23.14
C VAL A 131 -11.18 -0.66 21.62
N GLY A 132 -11.27 0.59 21.14
CA GLY A 132 -11.12 0.89 19.71
C GLY A 132 -9.76 0.45 19.20
N HIS A 133 -8.70 0.75 19.97
CA HIS A 133 -7.35 0.36 19.60
C HIS A 133 -7.19 -1.14 19.39
N VAL A 134 -7.67 -1.97 20.33
CA VAL A 134 -7.57 -3.44 20.25
C VAL A 134 -8.37 -4.00 19.07
N VAL A 135 -9.58 -3.49 18.82
CA VAL A 135 -10.41 -3.94 17.69
C VAL A 135 -9.71 -3.68 16.36
N PHE A 136 -9.24 -2.45 16.13
CA PHE A 136 -8.55 -2.13 14.87
C PHE A 136 -7.19 -2.79 14.78
N MET A 137 -6.45 -2.93 15.88
CA MET A 137 -5.17 -3.64 15.91
C MET A 137 -5.37 -5.10 15.47
N ALA A 138 -6.41 -5.77 15.96
CA ALA A 138 -6.74 -7.13 15.52
C ALA A 138 -7.06 -7.18 14.02
N LEU A 139 -7.87 -6.25 13.50
CA LEU A 139 -8.22 -6.18 12.07
C LEU A 139 -6.99 -5.91 11.20
N CYS A 140 -6.12 -4.99 11.60
CA CYS A 140 -4.87 -4.70 10.91
C CYS A 140 -3.95 -5.92 10.90
N LEU A 141 -3.73 -6.56 12.05
CA LEU A 141 -2.87 -7.74 12.14
C LEU A 141 -3.41 -8.92 11.31
N ILE A 142 -4.74 -9.15 11.30
CA ILE A 142 -5.40 -10.14 10.43
C ILE A 142 -5.15 -9.78 8.97
N ASN A 143 -5.31 -8.52 8.60
CA ASN A 143 -5.06 -8.06 7.24
C ASN A 143 -3.60 -8.27 6.81
N ASN A 144 -2.64 -7.84 7.63
CA ASN A 144 -1.21 -7.95 7.35
C ASN A 144 -0.76 -9.42 7.22
N ILE A 145 -1.19 -10.32 8.12
CA ILE A 145 -0.80 -11.74 8.04
C ILE A 145 -1.41 -12.40 6.81
N MET A 146 -2.69 -12.14 6.50
CA MET A 146 -3.38 -12.73 5.36
C MET A 146 -2.78 -12.23 4.04
N SER A 147 -2.57 -10.91 3.91
CA SER A 147 -1.92 -10.26 2.76
C SER A 147 -0.54 -10.86 2.49
N CYS A 148 0.35 -10.78 3.48
CA CYS A 148 1.73 -11.23 3.34
C CYS A 148 1.83 -12.73 3.03
N SER A 149 1.06 -13.57 3.73
CA SER A 149 1.11 -15.03 3.55
C SER A 149 0.54 -15.47 2.21
N TRP A 150 -0.52 -14.81 1.73
CA TRP A 150 -1.10 -15.08 0.42
C TRP A 150 -0.13 -14.72 -0.71
N MET A 151 0.64 -13.63 -0.57
CA MET A 151 1.69 -13.27 -1.53
C MET A 151 2.83 -14.29 -1.54
N ILE A 152 3.32 -14.69 -0.36
CA ILE A 152 4.38 -15.68 -0.21
C ILE A 152 3.95 -17.00 -0.86
N LEU A 153 2.74 -17.47 -0.58
CA LEU A 153 2.21 -18.71 -1.15
C LEU A 153 2.07 -18.63 -2.68
N SER A 154 1.58 -17.51 -3.20
CA SER A 154 1.41 -17.30 -4.65
C SER A 154 2.74 -17.34 -5.41
N ALA A 155 3.75 -16.63 -4.91
CA ALA A 155 5.08 -16.65 -5.51
C ALA A 155 5.74 -18.04 -5.35
N ALA A 156 5.58 -18.68 -4.19
CA ALA A 156 6.10 -20.02 -3.94
C ALA A 156 5.51 -21.06 -4.88
N ALA A 157 4.21 -20.99 -5.19
CA ALA A 157 3.54 -21.88 -6.14
C ALA A 157 4.15 -21.74 -7.55
N GLY A 158 4.32 -20.51 -8.06
CA GLY A 158 4.94 -20.27 -9.36
C GLY A 158 6.42 -20.66 -9.43
N ILE A 159 7.18 -20.45 -8.35
CA ILE A 159 8.59 -20.88 -8.27
C ILE A 159 8.70 -22.41 -8.26
N ALA A 160 7.89 -23.06 -7.43
CA ALA A 160 7.86 -24.52 -7.32
C ALA A 160 7.46 -25.18 -8.64
N SER A 161 6.45 -24.64 -9.34
CA SER A 161 5.98 -25.21 -10.60
C SER A 161 7.06 -25.16 -11.69
N LEU A 162 7.82 -24.07 -11.78
CA LEU A 162 8.84 -23.87 -12.82
C LEU A 162 10.17 -24.58 -12.53
N THR A 163 10.54 -24.73 -11.26
CA THR A 163 11.88 -25.19 -10.85
C THR A 163 11.91 -26.56 -10.18
N GLY A 164 10.79 -27.05 -9.66
CA GLY A 164 10.76 -28.23 -8.79
C GLY A 164 11.31 -27.96 -7.37
N MET A 165 11.55 -26.70 -7.01
CA MET A 165 11.82 -26.31 -5.62
C MET A 165 10.63 -26.72 -4.75
N HIS A 166 10.90 -27.34 -3.61
CA HIS A 166 9.82 -27.74 -2.71
C HIS A 166 9.07 -26.50 -2.22
N ILE A 167 7.73 -26.51 -2.31
CA ILE A 167 6.91 -25.32 -2.04
C ILE A 167 7.10 -24.80 -0.61
N VAL A 168 7.19 -25.67 0.39
CA VAL A 168 7.49 -25.29 1.78
C VAL A 168 8.86 -24.59 1.88
N ALA A 169 9.87 -25.08 1.17
CA ALA A 169 11.17 -24.44 1.17
C ALA A 169 11.10 -23.06 0.49
N SER A 170 10.31 -22.93 -0.57
CA SER A 170 10.08 -21.65 -1.25
C SER A 170 9.40 -20.65 -0.31
N CYS A 171 8.34 -21.04 0.39
CA CYS A 171 7.66 -20.20 1.38
C CYS A 171 8.60 -19.72 2.50
N MET A 172 9.49 -20.59 3.00
CA MET A 172 10.39 -20.26 4.10
C MET A 172 11.60 -19.43 3.67
N LEU A 173 12.10 -19.62 2.44
CA LEU A 173 13.32 -18.96 1.96
C LEU A 173 13.05 -17.59 1.32
N ILE A 174 11.87 -17.35 0.76
CA ILE A 174 11.49 -16.05 0.19
C ILE A 174 11.68 -14.90 1.21
N PRO A 175 11.14 -14.98 2.45
CA PRO A 175 11.27 -13.89 3.41
C PRO A 175 12.68 -13.77 4.01
N PHE A 176 13.52 -14.80 3.91
CA PHE A 176 14.83 -14.81 4.57
C PHE A 176 15.75 -13.67 4.07
N GLY A 177 15.87 -13.50 2.76
CA GLY A 177 16.63 -12.39 2.17
C GLY A 177 16.04 -11.03 2.55
N VAL A 178 14.71 -10.97 2.68
CA VAL A 178 13.96 -9.76 3.04
C VAL A 178 14.24 -9.31 4.47
N ILE A 179 14.24 -10.25 5.42
CA ILE A 179 14.54 -9.97 6.83
C ILE A 179 15.91 -9.29 6.96
N LEU A 180 16.93 -9.79 6.24
CA LEU A 180 18.30 -9.27 6.33
C LEU A 180 18.40 -7.78 5.97
N TYR A 181 17.76 -7.34 4.87
CA TYR A 181 17.84 -5.93 4.46
C TYR A 181 16.85 -5.04 5.20
N THR A 182 15.70 -5.58 5.60
CA THR A 182 14.65 -4.82 6.28
C THR A 182 15.11 -4.40 7.68
N VAL A 183 15.74 -5.32 8.42
CA VAL A 183 16.36 -5.02 9.73
C VAL A 183 17.45 -3.95 9.59
N ALA A 184 18.21 -3.92 8.51
CA ALA A 184 19.32 -2.97 8.36
C ALA A 184 18.88 -1.55 7.94
N GLY A 185 17.72 -1.41 7.28
CA GLY A 185 17.42 -0.21 6.50
C GLY A 185 16.13 0.55 6.84
N GLY A 186 15.15 -0.08 7.49
CA GLY A 186 13.86 0.55 7.83
C GLY A 186 13.03 1.01 6.62
N LEU A 187 12.07 1.91 6.84
CA LEU A 187 11.13 2.34 5.80
C LEU A 187 11.82 3.03 4.62
N ARG A 188 12.84 3.86 4.86
CA ARG A 188 13.52 4.57 3.75
C ARG A 188 14.29 3.63 2.82
N ALA A 189 14.94 2.61 3.37
CA ALA A 189 15.52 1.56 2.53
C ALA A 189 14.45 0.84 1.73
N THR A 190 13.27 0.62 2.33
CA THR A 190 12.12 0.01 1.65
C THR A 190 11.70 0.82 0.42
N PHE A 191 11.61 2.16 0.50
CA PHE A 191 11.34 3.01 -0.67
C PHE A 191 12.34 2.82 -1.82
N LEU A 192 13.63 2.69 -1.49
CA LEU A 192 14.66 2.45 -2.50
C LEU A 192 14.58 1.03 -3.06
N THR A 193 14.34 0.03 -2.20
CA THR A 193 14.16 -1.36 -2.64
C THR A 193 12.98 -1.48 -3.59
N ASP A 194 11.87 -0.81 -3.27
CA ASP A 194 10.63 -0.78 -4.05
C ASP A 194 10.86 -0.19 -5.45
N TYR A 195 11.67 0.86 -5.54
CA TYR A 195 12.09 1.39 -6.84
C TYR A 195 12.80 0.33 -7.68
N VAL A 196 13.77 -0.39 -7.12
CA VAL A 196 14.53 -1.43 -7.85
C VAL A 196 13.63 -2.61 -8.21
N HIS A 197 12.79 -3.08 -7.28
CA HIS A 197 11.79 -4.13 -7.54
C HIS A 197 10.88 -3.75 -8.71
N THR A 198 10.33 -2.54 -8.68
CA THR A 198 9.44 -2.00 -9.71
C THR A 198 10.11 -1.94 -11.08
N VAL A 199 11.35 -1.45 -11.16
CA VAL A 199 12.10 -1.37 -12.42
C VAL A 199 12.28 -2.74 -13.05
N ILE A 200 12.75 -3.72 -12.27
CA ILE A 200 13.00 -5.08 -12.78
C ILE A 200 11.69 -5.73 -13.21
N ALA A 201 10.65 -5.63 -12.37
CA ALA A 201 9.36 -6.26 -12.63
C ALA A 201 8.66 -5.66 -13.87
N LEU A 202 8.66 -4.33 -14.04
CA LEU A 202 8.05 -3.68 -15.21
C LEU A 202 8.79 -3.98 -16.51
N VAL A 203 10.13 -4.07 -16.50
CA VAL A 203 10.90 -4.50 -17.68
C VAL A 203 10.50 -5.91 -18.11
N LEU A 204 10.39 -6.83 -17.15
CA LEU A 204 9.98 -8.20 -17.42
C LEU A 204 8.51 -8.26 -17.89
N LEU A 205 7.63 -7.45 -17.33
CA LEU A 205 6.22 -7.38 -17.73
C LEU A 205 6.06 -6.91 -19.18
N ILE A 206 6.78 -5.85 -19.57
CA ILE A 206 6.83 -5.38 -20.97
C ILE A 206 7.38 -6.47 -21.87
N TYR A 207 8.48 -7.10 -21.46
CA TYR A 207 9.10 -8.20 -22.22
C TYR A 207 8.11 -9.34 -22.45
N PHE A 208 7.44 -9.86 -21.42
CA PHE A 208 6.48 -10.96 -21.57
C PHE A 208 5.28 -10.59 -22.43
N SER A 209 4.72 -9.39 -22.24
CA SER A 209 3.59 -8.90 -23.03
C SER A 209 3.92 -8.89 -24.54
N LEU A 210 5.12 -8.43 -24.90
CA LEU A 210 5.56 -8.36 -26.29
C LEU A 210 6.03 -9.72 -26.83
N ALA A 211 6.82 -10.46 -26.06
CA ALA A 211 7.42 -11.72 -26.48
C ALA A 211 6.37 -12.81 -26.72
N ILE A 212 5.34 -12.91 -25.86
CA ILE A 212 4.21 -13.82 -26.07
C ILE A 212 3.49 -13.47 -27.37
N LEU A 213 3.15 -12.20 -27.54
CA LEU A 213 2.39 -11.71 -28.69
C LEU A 213 3.13 -11.92 -30.02
N LEU A 214 4.44 -11.71 -30.03
CA LEU A 214 5.31 -11.84 -31.21
C LEU A 214 5.79 -13.28 -31.46
N HIS A 215 5.46 -14.23 -30.59
CA HIS A 215 5.84 -15.62 -30.80
C HIS A 215 5.16 -16.20 -32.05
N LYS A 216 5.86 -17.06 -32.78
CA LYS A 216 5.41 -17.62 -34.07
C LYS A 216 4.06 -18.34 -34.00
N GLU A 217 3.77 -18.99 -32.86
CA GLU A 217 2.52 -19.73 -32.64
C GLU A 217 1.33 -18.81 -32.33
N ILE A 218 1.59 -17.56 -31.92
CA ILE A 218 0.55 -16.54 -31.66
C ILE A 218 0.38 -15.62 -32.87
N GLY A 219 1.48 -15.23 -33.52
CA GLY A 219 1.45 -14.50 -34.79
C GLY A 219 0.99 -13.04 -34.71
N GLY A 220 1.04 -12.42 -33.53
CA GLY A 220 0.63 -11.03 -33.31
C GLY A 220 -0.85 -10.84 -32.95
N ILE A 221 -1.27 -9.58 -32.82
CA ILE A 221 -2.60 -9.22 -32.27
C ILE A 221 -3.75 -9.75 -33.13
N HIS A 222 -3.63 -9.61 -34.45
CA HIS A 222 -4.69 -10.03 -35.38
C HIS A 222 -4.86 -11.55 -35.41
N GLN A 223 -3.75 -12.28 -35.43
CA GLN A 223 -3.76 -13.73 -35.43
C GLN A 223 -4.26 -14.27 -34.09
N LEU A 224 -3.85 -13.68 -32.96
CA LEU A 224 -4.39 -14.03 -31.64
C LEU A 224 -5.92 -13.88 -31.60
N TYR A 225 -6.46 -12.79 -32.15
CA TYR A 225 -7.91 -12.61 -32.25
C TYR A 225 -8.56 -13.75 -33.07
N ASP A 226 -8.02 -14.05 -34.25
CA ASP A 226 -8.57 -15.08 -35.12
C ASP A 226 -8.56 -16.46 -34.44
N MET A 227 -7.47 -16.79 -33.75
CA MET A 227 -7.34 -18.03 -32.97
C MET A 227 -8.36 -18.09 -31.82
N VAL A 228 -8.61 -16.98 -31.11
CA VAL A 228 -9.59 -16.95 -30.02
C VAL A 228 -11.01 -17.12 -30.55
N ILE A 229 -11.34 -16.48 -31.68
CA ILE A 229 -12.64 -16.66 -32.32
C ILE A 229 -12.84 -18.11 -32.76
N GLN A 230 -11.82 -18.71 -33.40
CA GLN A 230 -11.85 -20.11 -33.82
C GLN A 230 -11.98 -21.06 -32.62
N TYR A 231 -11.24 -20.84 -31.54
CA TYR A 231 -11.38 -21.61 -30.29
C TYR A 231 -12.82 -21.53 -29.76
N GLY A 232 -13.42 -20.33 -29.81
CA GLY A 232 -14.79 -20.06 -29.38
C GLY A 232 -15.87 -20.76 -30.21
N GLU A 233 -15.56 -21.34 -31.37
CA GLU A 233 -16.51 -22.17 -32.14
C GLU A 233 -16.74 -23.54 -31.48
N SER A 234 -15.69 -24.09 -30.87
CA SER A 234 -15.71 -25.41 -30.21
C SER A 234 -15.95 -25.34 -28.70
N THR A 235 -15.56 -24.23 -28.07
CA THR A 235 -15.61 -24.07 -26.60
C THR A 235 -16.37 -22.81 -26.23
N LYS A 236 -17.36 -22.94 -25.34
CA LYS A 236 -18.18 -21.82 -24.86
C LYS A 236 -17.94 -21.58 -23.37
N ILE A 237 -17.68 -20.33 -23.00
CA ILE A 237 -17.48 -19.93 -21.60
C ILE A 237 -18.83 -19.62 -20.95
N LEU A 238 -19.20 -20.36 -19.91
CA LEU A 238 -20.45 -20.13 -19.19
C LEU A 238 -20.49 -18.72 -18.58
N GLY A 239 -21.65 -18.07 -18.63
CA GLY A 239 -21.84 -16.70 -18.10
C GLY A 239 -21.33 -15.57 -19.02
N ASN A 240 -20.58 -15.88 -20.07
CA ASN A 240 -20.19 -14.89 -21.09
C ASN A 240 -21.27 -14.75 -22.18
N TYR A 241 -21.47 -13.53 -22.68
CA TYR A 241 -22.37 -13.31 -23.83
C TYR A 241 -21.94 -14.14 -25.05
N GLN A 242 -22.86 -14.99 -25.54
CA GLN A 242 -22.61 -15.99 -26.60
C GLN A 242 -21.45 -16.97 -26.30
N GLY A 243 -21.06 -17.09 -25.04
CA GLY A 243 -19.92 -17.89 -24.58
C GLY A 243 -18.55 -17.40 -25.07
N SER A 244 -18.46 -16.15 -25.55
CA SER A 244 -17.25 -15.61 -26.18
C SER A 244 -16.25 -15.07 -25.15
N LEU A 245 -14.95 -15.27 -25.39
CA LEU A 245 -13.86 -14.60 -24.66
C LEU A 245 -13.66 -13.13 -25.10
N MET A 246 -14.28 -12.74 -26.22
CA MET A 246 -14.21 -11.40 -26.80
C MET A 246 -15.43 -10.57 -26.44
N THR A 247 -15.93 -10.70 -25.21
CA THR A 247 -17.04 -9.89 -24.71
C THR A 247 -16.71 -9.31 -23.35
N PHE A 248 -17.24 -8.12 -23.09
CA PHE A 248 -17.18 -7.49 -21.78
C PHE A 248 -18.35 -7.90 -20.87
N LYS A 249 -19.40 -8.49 -21.45
CA LYS A 249 -20.57 -8.98 -20.72
C LYS A 249 -20.29 -10.40 -20.22
N SER A 250 -19.62 -10.47 -19.07
CA SER A 250 -19.29 -11.68 -18.33
C SER A 250 -19.83 -11.58 -16.91
N GLU A 251 -20.60 -12.58 -16.49
CA GLU A 251 -21.21 -12.67 -15.16
C GLU A 251 -20.16 -12.93 -14.07
N GLU A 252 -19.32 -13.94 -14.25
CA GLU A 252 -18.25 -14.25 -13.29
C GLU A 252 -17.20 -13.13 -13.20
N ALA A 253 -16.91 -12.44 -14.30
CA ALA A 253 -15.98 -11.31 -14.27
C ALA A 253 -16.48 -10.15 -13.40
N ILE A 254 -17.80 -9.86 -13.42
CA ILE A 254 -18.34 -8.79 -12.58
C ILE A 254 -18.43 -9.21 -11.11
N TYR A 255 -18.69 -10.49 -10.82
CA TYR A 255 -18.62 -11.01 -9.45
C TYR A 255 -17.20 -10.92 -8.89
N PHE A 256 -16.23 -11.36 -9.68
CA PHE A 256 -14.81 -11.18 -9.38
C PHE A 256 -14.49 -9.70 -9.13
N ALA A 257 -14.92 -8.80 -10.03
CA ALA A 257 -14.66 -7.35 -9.91
C ALA A 257 -15.14 -6.77 -8.59
N ILE A 258 -16.36 -7.14 -8.16
CA ILE A 258 -16.96 -6.69 -6.91
C ILE A 258 -16.16 -7.23 -5.72
N VAL A 259 -15.92 -8.54 -5.66
CA VAL A 259 -15.19 -9.16 -4.55
C VAL A 259 -13.77 -8.60 -4.46
N HIS A 260 -13.07 -8.54 -5.59
CA HIS A 260 -11.71 -8.05 -5.66
C HIS A 260 -11.61 -6.60 -5.21
N THR A 261 -12.55 -5.75 -5.60
CA THR A 261 -12.56 -4.33 -5.22
C THR A 261 -12.92 -4.12 -3.76
N ILE A 262 -13.85 -4.90 -3.21
CA ILE A 262 -14.15 -4.85 -1.79
C ILE A 262 -12.93 -5.32 -0.99
N GLY A 263 -12.35 -6.47 -1.37
CA GLY A 263 -11.15 -7.02 -0.74
C GLY A 263 -9.96 -6.06 -0.77
N ASN A 264 -9.62 -5.49 -1.93
CA ASN A 264 -8.52 -4.53 -2.06
C ASN A 264 -8.75 -3.25 -1.23
N LEU A 265 -10.00 -2.85 -1.02
CA LEU A 265 -10.29 -1.71 -0.15
C LEU A 265 -9.98 -2.03 1.32
N GLY A 266 -10.30 -3.24 1.75
CA GLY A 266 -9.85 -3.76 3.03
C GLY A 266 -8.33 -3.81 3.14
N LEU A 267 -7.67 -4.39 2.13
CA LEU A 267 -6.20 -4.51 2.10
C LEU A 267 -5.54 -3.14 2.26
N VAL A 268 -6.05 -2.14 1.55
CA VAL A 268 -5.43 -0.82 1.55
C VAL A 268 -5.70 -0.04 2.84
N ILE A 269 -6.94 -0.04 3.32
CA ILE A 269 -7.32 0.79 4.47
C ILE A 269 -6.88 0.15 5.79
N MET A 270 -6.87 -1.18 5.90
CA MET A 270 -6.47 -1.90 7.11
C MET A 270 -4.99 -2.28 7.17
N ASP A 271 -4.20 -2.02 6.13
CA ASP A 271 -2.76 -2.25 6.16
C ASP A 271 -1.97 -0.99 6.51
N THR A 272 -1.30 -1.04 7.66
CA THR A 272 -0.41 0.03 8.13
C THR A 272 0.70 0.40 7.13
N ALA A 273 1.16 -0.49 6.25
CA ALA A 273 2.20 -0.22 5.26
C ALA A 273 1.81 0.94 4.32
N PHE A 274 0.55 0.96 3.85
CA PHE A 274 0.06 2.03 2.98
C PHE A 274 -0.04 3.36 3.70
N TRP A 275 -0.48 3.34 4.97
CA TRP A 275 -0.54 4.54 5.80
C TRP A 275 0.87 5.12 6.03
N GLN A 276 1.85 4.28 6.33
CA GLN A 276 3.24 4.70 6.53
C GLN A 276 3.83 5.34 5.28
N LYS A 277 3.57 4.80 4.08
CA LYS A 277 4.00 5.41 2.82
C LYS A 277 3.38 6.79 2.61
N SER A 278 2.09 6.92 2.91
CA SER A 278 1.43 8.23 2.86
C SER A 278 1.99 9.21 3.88
N LEU A 279 2.28 8.75 5.10
CA LEU A 279 2.85 9.58 6.16
C LEU A 279 4.27 10.04 5.80
N ALA A 280 5.09 9.14 5.23
CA ALA A 280 6.47 9.37 4.83
C ALA A 280 6.66 10.28 3.60
N ALA A 281 5.65 10.41 2.74
CA ALA A 281 5.70 11.36 1.63
C ALA A 281 5.69 12.80 2.16
N ASN A 282 6.45 13.70 1.52
CA ASN A 282 6.32 15.11 1.84
C ASN A 282 4.94 15.65 1.41
N LEU A 283 4.53 16.80 1.95
CA LEU A 283 3.19 17.34 1.74
C LEU A 283 2.86 17.52 0.24
N GLU A 284 3.82 18.02 -0.54
CA GLU A 284 3.65 18.27 -1.98
C GLU A 284 3.71 17.00 -2.83
N ALA A 285 4.30 15.92 -2.31
CA ALA A 285 4.47 14.64 -3.00
C ALA A 285 3.32 13.67 -2.80
N THR A 286 2.59 13.81 -1.69
CA THR A 286 1.57 12.83 -1.28
C THR A 286 0.52 12.61 -2.35
N VAL A 287 -0.16 13.68 -2.80
CA VAL A 287 -1.23 13.54 -3.79
C VAL A 287 -0.68 13.23 -5.20
N PRO A 288 0.31 13.96 -5.75
CA PRO A 288 0.86 13.65 -7.08
C PRO A 288 1.46 12.24 -7.19
N GLY A 289 2.18 11.78 -6.17
CA GLY A 289 2.78 10.44 -6.17
C GLY A 289 1.72 9.35 -6.29
N TYR A 290 0.66 9.44 -5.47
CA TYR A 290 -0.43 8.47 -5.54
C TYR A 290 -1.27 8.59 -6.83
N MET A 291 -1.48 9.80 -7.36
CA MET A 291 -2.16 9.97 -8.66
C MET A 291 -1.40 9.26 -9.80
N ILE A 292 -0.07 9.42 -9.84
CA ILE A 292 0.77 8.73 -10.82
C ILE A 292 0.67 7.21 -10.63
N GLY A 293 0.81 6.71 -9.39
CA GLY A 293 0.67 5.28 -9.10
C GLY A 293 -0.69 4.72 -9.54
N SER A 294 -1.79 5.42 -9.23
CA SER A 294 -3.16 5.05 -9.58
C SER A 294 -3.39 4.94 -11.08
N ILE A 295 -2.85 5.89 -11.87
CA ILE A 295 -2.95 5.83 -13.33
C ILE A 295 -2.09 4.70 -13.89
N CYS A 296 -0.88 4.51 -13.35
CA CYS A 296 0.08 3.56 -13.91
C CYS A 296 -0.28 2.09 -13.62
N ILE A 297 -0.95 1.79 -12.50
CA ILE A 297 -1.22 0.41 -12.06
C ILE A 297 -1.96 -0.44 -13.09
N PHE A 298 -2.75 0.20 -13.96
CA PHE A 298 -3.47 -0.47 -15.04
C PHE A 298 -2.58 -1.37 -15.90
N CYS A 299 -1.30 -1.01 -16.07
CA CYS A 299 -0.37 -1.74 -16.94
C CYS A 299 -0.18 -3.21 -16.54
N VAL A 300 -0.26 -3.54 -15.24
CA VAL A 300 0.19 -4.84 -14.76
C VAL A 300 -0.78 -5.94 -15.21
N SER A 301 -2.04 -5.83 -14.81
CA SER A 301 -3.05 -6.83 -15.16
C SER A 301 -3.59 -6.67 -16.58
N TRP A 302 -3.80 -5.45 -17.06
CA TRP A 302 -4.57 -5.23 -18.30
C TRP A 302 -3.86 -5.80 -19.53
N ALA A 303 -2.60 -5.42 -19.74
CA ALA A 303 -1.85 -5.85 -20.92
C ALA A 303 -1.44 -7.32 -20.83
N LEU A 304 -0.69 -7.67 -19.78
CA LEU A 304 -0.17 -9.02 -19.61
C LEU A 304 -1.31 -10.02 -19.45
N GLY A 305 -2.33 -9.71 -18.64
CA GLY A 305 -3.47 -10.60 -18.42
C GLY A 305 -4.32 -10.84 -19.66
N THR A 306 -4.55 -9.80 -20.47
CA THR A 306 -5.28 -9.96 -21.75
C THR A 306 -4.47 -10.82 -22.73
N ILE A 307 -3.19 -10.48 -22.94
CA ILE A 307 -2.36 -11.16 -23.93
C ILE A 307 -2.08 -12.60 -23.50
N CYS A 308 -1.58 -12.79 -22.28
CA CYS A 308 -1.23 -14.11 -21.75
C CYS A 308 -2.46 -15.00 -21.54
N GLY A 309 -3.53 -14.49 -20.93
CA GLY A 309 -4.74 -15.30 -20.67
C GLY A 309 -5.42 -15.80 -21.94
N LEU A 310 -5.51 -14.96 -22.98
CA LEU A 310 -6.05 -15.38 -24.28
C LEU A 310 -5.10 -16.29 -25.03
N SER A 311 -3.79 -16.04 -24.96
CA SER A 311 -2.78 -16.92 -25.58
C SER A 311 -2.82 -18.31 -24.95
N ALA A 312 -2.92 -18.38 -23.62
CA ALA A 312 -3.04 -19.62 -22.87
C ALA A 312 -4.22 -20.49 -23.35
N ARG A 313 -5.39 -19.87 -23.60
CA ARG A 313 -6.58 -20.57 -24.13
C ARG A 313 -6.37 -21.21 -25.48
N VAL A 314 -5.67 -20.52 -26.39
CA VAL A 314 -5.52 -21.01 -27.76
C VAL A 314 -4.36 -22.01 -27.90
N ILE A 315 -3.42 -22.03 -26.95
CA ILE A 315 -2.26 -22.94 -27.00
C ILE A 315 -2.37 -24.15 -26.08
N GLU A 316 -3.28 -24.18 -25.10
CA GLU A 316 -3.37 -25.29 -24.13
C GLU A 316 -3.61 -26.66 -24.78
N ASN A 317 -4.20 -26.66 -25.99
CA ASN A 317 -4.50 -27.83 -26.80
C ASN A 317 -3.43 -28.10 -27.89
N LEU A 318 -2.30 -27.42 -27.87
CA LEU A 318 -1.21 -27.60 -28.84
C LEU A 318 -0.07 -28.44 -28.23
N PRO A 319 0.68 -29.22 -29.05
CA PRO A 319 1.80 -30.03 -28.58
C PRO A 319 2.93 -29.27 -27.87
N ILE A 320 2.98 -27.94 -28.04
CA ILE A 320 3.95 -27.07 -27.37
C ILE A 320 3.67 -26.91 -25.87
N PHE A 321 2.44 -27.20 -25.43
CA PHE A 321 2.01 -26.96 -24.07
C PHE A 321 2.57 -28.04 -23.11
N PRO A 322 3.09 -27.68 -21.91
CA PRO A 322 3.75 -28.62 -21.02
C PRO A 322 2.95 -29.88 -20.67
N ASN A 323 1.62 -29.73 -20.57
CA ASN A 323 0.70 -30.80 -20.16
C ASN A 323 -0.07 -31.42 -21.33
N TYR A 324 0.31 -31.15 -22.59
CA TYR A 324 -0.39 -31.68 -23.76
C TYR A 324 -0.53 -33.22 -23.71
N PRO A 325 -1.71 -33.80 -24.02
CA PRO A 325 -2.93 -33.14 -24.54
C PRO A 325 -3.92 -32.65 -23.47
N ASN A 326 -3.57 -32.69 -22.19
CA ASN A 326 -4.52 -32.45 -21.10
C ASN A 326 -4.77 -30.96 -20.79
N GLY A 327 -3.94 -30.04 -21.30
CA GLY A 327 -4.05 -28.61 -21.04
C GLY A 327 -3.86 -28.25 -19.56
N PHE A 328 -4.53 -27.17 -19.11
CA PHE A 328 -4.52 -26.78 -17.71
C PHE A 328 -5.47 -27.66 -16.87
N SER A 329 -4.98 -28.19 -15.75
CA SER A 329 -5.84 -28.77 -14.72
C SER A 329 -6.50 -27.66 -13.87
N ALA A 330 -7.58 -28.00 -13.18
CA ALA A 330 -8.21 -27.08 -12.21
C ALA A 330 -7.22 -26.61 -11.12
N ALA A 331 -6.32 -27.50 -10.71
CA ALA A 331 -5.25 -27.17 -9.76
C ALA A 331 -4.23 -26.19 -10.35
N ASP A 332 -3.89 -26.30 -11.64
CA ASP A 332 -2.97 -25.34 -12.29
C ASP A 332 -3.58 -23.94 -12.31
N ILE A 333 -4.87 -23.84 -12.64
CA ILE A 333 -5.61 -22.58 -12.68
C ILE A 333 -5.73 -22.00 -11.25
N GLY A 334 -6.15 -22.81 -10.28
CA GLY A 334 -6.31 -22.40 -8.88
C GLY A 334 -5.01 -21.96 -8.20
N ASN A 335 -3.86 -22.49 -8.63
CA ASN A 335 -2.54 -22.08 -8.16
C ASN A 335 -1.91 -20.93 -8.96
N GLY A 336 -2.66 -20.33 -9.91
CA GLY A 336 -2.19 -19.18 -10.67
C GLY A 336 -1.15 -19.49 -11.76
N LEU A 337 -1.09 -20.73 -12.24
CA LEU A 337 0.00 -21.20 -13.13
C LEU A 337 -0.20 -20.85 -14.61
N VAL A 338 -1.26 -20.12 -14.96
CA VAL A 338 -1.56 -19.70 -16.34
C VAL A 338 -0.39 -18.95 -16.96
N LEU A 339 0.15 -17.94 -16.28
CA LEU A 339 1.29 -17.19 -16.77
C LEU A 339 2.58 -18.03 -16.84
N PRO A 340 3.02 -18.71 -15.75
CA PRO A 340 4.18 -19.59 -15.78
C PRO A 340 4.18 -20.60 -16.93
N TYR A 341 3.07 -21.31 -17.13
CA TYR A 341 3.00 -22.38 -18.14
C TYR A 341 2.93 -21.84 -19.56
N THR A 342 2.24 -20.72 -19.77
CA THR A 342 2.20 -20.05 -21.08
C THR A 342 3.60 -19.56 -21.48
N VAL A 343 4.34 -18.98 -20.55
CA VAL A 343 5.72 -18.53 -20.79
C VAL A 343 6.67 -19.72 -21.00
N ALA A 344 6.51 -20.79 -20.23
CA ALA A 344 7.26 -22.03 -20.45
C ALA A 344 7.04 -22.59 -21.86
N ALA A 345 5.78 -22.69 -22.29
CA ALA A 345 5.39 -23.23 -23.59
C ALA A 345 5.93 -22.42 -24.77
N LEU A 346 5.82 -21.08 -24.69
CA LEU A 346 6.13 -20.19 -25.83
C LEU A 346 7.59 -19.71 -25.82
N LEU A 347 8.16 -19.42 -24.66
CA LEU A 347 9.44 -18.70 -24.55
C LEU A 347 10.55 -19.54 -23.88
N GLY A 348 10.21 -20.71 -23.34
CA GLY A 348 11.14 -21.69 -22.81
C GLY A 348 11.87 -21.26 -21.53
N LYS A 349 13.03 -21.87 -21.30
CA LYS A 349 13.75 -21.84 -20.01
C LYS A 349 14.22 -20.45 -19.57
N GLY A 350 14.79 -19.66 -20.48
CA GLY A 350 15.31 -18.33 -20.15
C GLY A 350 14.20 -17.39 -19.64
N ALA A 351 13.06 -17.40 -20.33
CA ALA A 351 11.89 -16.62 -19.94
C ALA A 351 11.23 -17.17 -18.65
N SER A 352 11.25 -18.49 -18.44
CA SER A 352 10.80 -19.11 -17.19
C SER A 352 11.63 -18.65 -15.98
N ALA A 353 12.95 -18.49 -16.15
CA ALA A 353 13.81 -17.89 -15.11
C ALA A 353 13.43 -16.42 -14.87
N GLY A 354 13.08 -15.68 -15.94
CA GLY A 354 12.52 -14.34 -15.83
C GLY A 354 11.23 -14.28 -15.00
N ILE A 355 10.32 -15.26 -15.13
CA ILE A 355 9.11 -15.34 -14.29
C ILE A 355 9.49 -15.53 -12.82
N VAL A 356 10.44 -16.42 -12.51
CA VAL A 356 10.91 -16.61 -11.14
C VAL A 356 11.51 -15.31 -10.56
N ILE A 357 12.30 -14.58 -11.36
CA ILE A 357 12.84 -13.27 -10.95
C ILE A 357 11.70 -12.27 -10.70
N MET A 358 10.73 -12.17 -11.61
CA MET A 358 9.60 -11.24 -11.46
C MET A 358 8.76 -11.56 -10.22
N LEU A 359 8.46 -12.84 -9.98
CA LEU A 359 7.74 -13.29 -8.77
C LEU A 359 8.54 -12.99 -7.51
N PHE A 360 9.85 -13.20 -7.54
CA PHE A 360 10.73 -12.87 -6.43
C PHE A 360 10.71 -11.36 -6.15
N MET A 361 10.88 -10.50 -7.18
CA MET A 361 10.86 -9.03 -7.00
C MET A 361 9.53 -8.51 -6.42
N THR A 362 8.40 -9.02 -6.90
CA THR A 362 7.08 -8.56 -6.44
C THR A 362 6.77 -9.06 -5.03
N VAL A 363 7.08 -10.32 -4.70
CA VAL A 363 6.83 -10.85 -3.35
C VAL A 363 7.76 -10.24 -2.31
N THR A 364 9.04 -9.98 -2.64
CA THR A 364 9.98 -9.39 -1.68
C THR A 364 9.63 -7.95 -1.35
N SER A 365 9.18 -7.16 -2.34
CA SER A 365 8.66 -5.79 -2.12
C SER A 365 7.53 -5.79 -1.10
N THR A 366 6.47 -6.57 -1.34
CA THR A 366 5.34 -6.66 -0.39
C THR A 366 5.78 -7.18 0.97
N THR A 367 6.58 -8.25 1.00
CA THR A 367 7.04 -8.84 2.26
C THR A 367 7.82 -7.84 3.12
N SER A 368 8.69 -7.00 2.53
CA SER A 368 9.38 -5.95 3.30
C SER A 368 8.44 -4.88 3.85
N ALA A 369 7.45 -4.45 3.06
CA ALA A 369 6.48 -3.45 3.49
C ALA A 369 5.63 -3.95 4.67
N GLU A 370 5.15 -5.21 4.58
CA GLU A 370 4.35 -5.86 5.62
C GLU A 370 5.16 -6.09 6.90
N MET A 371 6.45 -6.47 6.79
CA MET A 371 7.34 -6.60 7.94
C MET A 371 7.53 -5.27 8.69
N ILE A 372 7.73 -4.16 7.97
CA ILE A 372 7.84 -2.83 8.60
C ILE A 372 6.51 -2.40 9.21
N ALA A 373 5.39 -2.70 8.55
CA ALA A 373 4.06 -2.41 9.05
C ALA A 373 3.77 -3.15 10.36
N VAL A 374 3.93 -4.47 10.42
CA VAL A 374 3.65 -5.23 11.64
C VAL A 374 4.68 -4.94 12.72
N SER A 375 5.95 -4.73 12.35
CA SER A 375 6.97 -4.23 13.27
C SER A 375 6.54 -2.92 13.95
N SER A 376 5.91 -2.01 13.22
CA SER A 376 5.39 -0.74 13.77
C SER A 376 4.30 -0.94 14.81
N ILE A 377 3.37 -1.85 14.52
CA ILE A 377 2.26 -2.19 15.40
C ILE A 377 2.83 -2.78 16.70
N ILE A 378 3.80 -3.70 16.58
CA ILE A 378 4.44 -4.32 17.74
C ILE A 378 5.21 -3.28 18.57
N SER A 379 5.95 -2.36 17.95
CA SER A 379 6.82 -1.44 18.69
C SER A 379 6.09 -0.22 19.26
N PHE A 380 5.20 0.44 18.51
CA PHE A 380 4.50 1.65 18.94
C PHE A 380 3.15 1.37 19.59
N ASP A 381 2.35 0.54 18.93
CA ASP A 381 0.95 0.30 19.32
C ASP A 381 0.83 -0.72 20.44
N LEU A 382 1.76 -1.67 20.53
CA LEU A 382 1.81 -2.65 21.61
C LEU A 382 2.87 -2.30 22.67
N TYR A 383 4.16 -2.31 22.30
CA TYR A 383 5.24 -2.19 23.27
C TYR A 383 5.31 -0.81 23.93
N ARG A 384 5.47 0.27 23.16
CA ARG A 384 5.50 1.62 23.73
C ARG A 384 4.19 1.94 24.43
N THR A 385 3.06 1.63 23.80
CA THR A 385 1.75 2.01 24.35
C THR A 385 1.35 1.28 25.63
N TYR A 386 1.58 -0.04 25.74
CA TYR A 386 1.05 -0.86 26.85
C TYR A 386 2.11 -1.47 27.76
N ILE A 387 3.35 -1.65 27.27
CA ILE A 387 4.40 -2.35 28.01
C ILE A 387 5.40 -1.36 28.63
N ASN A 388 5.89 -0.40 27.84
CA ASN A 388 6.85 0.60 28.28
C ASN A 388 6.61 1.98 27.63
N PRO A 389 5.74 2.82 28.23
CA PRO A 389 5.41 4.17 27.76
C PRO A 389 6.62 5.10 27.57
N ASN A 390 7.65 4.93 28.39
CA ASN A 390 8.85 5.77 28.41
C ASN A 390 10.03 5.13 27.66
N ALA A 391 9.74 4.22 26.71
CA ALA A 391 10.76 3.52 25.94
C ALA A 391 11.64 4.50 25.15
N SER A 392 12.96 4.32 25.23
CA SER A 392 13.92 5.07 24.42
C SER A 392 13.91 4.63 22.96
N ASP A 393 14.36 5.49 22.04
CA ASP A 393 14.53 5.16 20.62
C ASP A 393 15.30 3.86 20.39
N ARG A 394 16.38 3.63 21.17
CA ARG A 394 17.17 2.39 21.08
C ARG A 394 16.33 1.15 21.43
N ALA A 395 15.46 1.25 22.43
CA ALA A 395 14.57 0.15 22.81
C ALA A 395 13.49 -0.08 21.76
N ILE A 396 12.88 0.98 21.23
CA ILE A 396 11.85 0.91 20.17
C ILE A 396 12.44 0.28 18.89
N ILE A 397 13.65 0.66 18.49
CA ILE A 397 14.33 0.08 17.33
C ILE A 397 14.66 -1.40 17.57
N ALA A 398 15.13 -1.76 18.76
CA ALA A 398 15.41 -3.16 19.09
C ALA A 398 14.16 -4.04 19.01
N VAL A 399 13.03 -3.57 19.56
CA VAL A 399 11.74 -4.26 19.46
C VAL A 399 11.24 -4.30 18.02
N SER A 400 11.47 -3.25 17.24
CA SER A 400 11.13 -3.22 15.81
C SER A 400 11.91 -4.28 15.02
N HIS A 401 13.23 -4.40 15.22
CA HIS A 401 14.02 -5.45 14.59
C HIS A 401 13.54 -6.86 14.99
N ALA A 402 13.19 -7.06 16.26
CA ALA A 402 12.60 -8.32 16.71
C ALA A 402 11.24 -8.60 16.04
N GLY A 403 10.41 -7.56 15.87
CA GLY A 403 9.14 -7.61 15.16
C GLY A 403 9.27 -8.02 13.70
N VAL A 404 10.24 -7.44 12.97
CA VAL A 404 10.56 -7.81 11.58
C VAL A 404 10.92 -9.31 11.46
N ILE A 405 11.81 -9.79 12.32
CA ILE A 405 12.25 -11.20 12.31
C ILE A 405 11.08 -12.13 12.65
N PHE A 406 10.35 -11.81 13.73
CA PHE A 406 9.20 -12.59 14.18
C PHE A 406 8.13 -12.68 13.09
N PHE A 407 7.68 -11.54 12.56
CA PHE A 407 6.61 -11.52 11.58
C PHE A 407 7.03 -12.19 10.26
N GLY A 408 8.27 -12.00 9.82
CA GLY A 408 8.80 -12.66 8.64
C GLY A 408 8.73 -14.18 8.71
N LEU A 409 9.16 -14.76 9.83
CA LEU A 409 9.10 -16.20 10.06
C LEU A 409 7.66 -16.68 10.28
N PHE A 410 6.84 -15.89 10.97
CA PHE A 410 5.44 -16.22 11.23
C PHE A 410 4.61 -16.22 9.94
N ALA A 411 4.76 -15.23 9.08
CA ALA A 411 4.08 -15.16 7.79
C ALA A 411 4.53 -16.28 6.85
N ALA A 412 5.82 -16.66 6.86
CA ALA A 412 6.30 -17.82 6.14
C ALA A 412 5.64 -19.12 6.62
N GLY A 413 5.59 -19.33 7.94
CA GLY A 413 4.94 -20.49 8.54
C GLY A 413 3.43 -20.51 8.30
N PHE A 414 2.77 -19.36 8.32
CA PHE A 414 1.35 -19.22 8.02
C PHE A 414 1.06 -19.51 6.55
N ALA A 415 1.91 -19.06 5.61
CA ALA A 415 1.82 -19.43 4.19
C ALA A 415 1.94 -20.94 3.97
N VAL A 416 2.83 -21.62 4.71
CA VAL A 416 2.93 -23.09 4.71
C VAL A 416 1.66 -23.74 5.24
N MET A 417 1.06 -23.19 6.30
CA MET A 417 -0.22 -23.67 6.82
C MET A 417 -1.32 -23.53 5.75
N LEU A 418 -1.44 -22.36 5.10
CA LEU A 418 -2.41 -22.11 4.03
C LEU A 418 -2.25 -23.11 2.87
N HIS A 419 -1.02 -23.48 2.52
CA HIS A 419 -0.78 -24.52 1.51
C HIS A 419 -1.39 -25.88 1.88
N TYR A 420 -1.26 -26.31 3.14
CA TYR A 420 -1.73 -27.62 3.58
C TYR A 420 -3.23 -27.68 3.92
N VAL A 421 -3.89 -26.54 4.15
CA VAL A 421 -5.34 -26.47 4.37
C VAL A 421 -6.14 -26.88 3.12
N GLY A 422 -5.52 -26.90 1.94
CA GLY A 422 -6.15 -27.34 0.70
C GLY A 422 -7.05 -26.28 0.04
N THR A 423 -6.96 -25.03 0.49
CA THR A 423 -7.54 -23.87 -0.20
C THR A 423 -6.63 -23.43 -1.33
N ASP A 424 -7.20 -23.16 -2.51
CA ASP A 424 -6.45 -22.55 -3.60
C ASP A 424 -6.33 -21.02 -3.44
N LEU A 425 -5.56 -20.39 -4.31
CA LEU A 425 -5.32 -18.95 -4.23
C LEU A 425 -6.57 -18.12 -4.56
N ASN A 426 -7.56 -18.69 -5.27
CA ASN A 426 -8.82 -18.02 -5.58
C ASN A 426 -9.69 -17.94 -4.32
N TRP A 427 -9.85 -19.08 -3.65
CA TRP A 427 -10.58 -19.20 -2.39
C TRP A 427 -10.03 -18.22 -1.36
N LEU A 428 -8.71 -18.16 -1.22
CA LEU A 428 -8.04 -17.23 -0.32
C LEU A 428 -8.32 -15.77 -0.68
N GLY A 429 -8.22 -15.41 -1.97
CA GLY A 429 -8.51 -14.06 -2.43
C GLY A 429 -9.95 -13.62 -2.14
N TYR A 430 -10.91 -14.52 -2.30
CA TYR A 430 -12.33 -14.23 -2.05
C TYR A 430 -12.70 -14.17 -0.57
N PHE A 431 -12.21 -15.12 0.22
CA PHE A 431 -12.43 -15.16 1.66
C PHE A 431 -11.80 -13.97 2.38
N LEU A 432 -10.60 -13.57 1.93
CA LEU A 432 -9.82 -12.49 2.53
C LEU A 432 -10.64 -11.21 2.67
N GLY A 433 -11.38 -10.82 1.63
CA GLY A 433 -12.19 -9.60 1.68
C GLY A 433 -13.31 -9.64 2.73
N ILE A 434 -13.82 -10.82 3.11
CA ILE A 434 -14.83 -10.94 4.17
C ILE A 434 -14.24 -10.57 5.53
N VAL A 435 -13.01 -11.01 5.83
CA VAL A 435 -12.42 -10.87 7.17
C VAL A 435 -11.70 -9.53 7.38
N ILE A 436 -11.24 -8.87 6.31
CA ILE A 436 -10.48 -7.62 6.43
C ILE A 436 -11.29 -6.34 6.21
N THR A 437 -12.42 -6.41 5.50
CA THR A 437 -13.22 -5.21 5.18
C THR A 437 -14.11 -4.63 6.29
N PRO A 438 -14.39 -5.30 7.43
CA PRO A 438 -15.28 -4.71 8.43
C PRO A 438 -14.74 -3.41 9.04
N GLY A 439 -13.42 -3.19 9.05
CA GLY A 439 -12.81 -1.98 9.60
C GLY A 439 -12.77 -0.79 8.63
N VAL A 440 -13.03 -0.98 7.33
CA VAL A 440 -12.80 0.01 6.27
C VAL A 440 -13.54 1.33 6.53
N PHE A 441 -14.87 1.29 6.54
CA PHE A 441 -15.67 2.50 6.74
C PHE A 441 -15.49 3.08 8.15
N PRO A 442 -15.50 2.28 9.23
CA PRO A 442 -15.17 2.77 10.57
C PRO A 442 -13.83 3.55 10.64
N ALA A 443 -12.77 3.07 9.98
CA ALA A 443 -11.48 3.77 9.92
C ALA A 443 -11.55 5.06 9.12
N ILE A 444 -12.17 5.05 7.92
CA ILE A 444 -12.31 6.27 7.11
C ILE A 444 -13.11 7.34 7.88
N LEU A 445 -14.19 6.95 8.55
CA LEU A 445 -15.02 7.85 9.37
C LEU A 445 -14.25 8.42 10.58
N THR A 446 -13.20 7.74 11.04
CA THR A 446 -12.33 8.22 12.14
C THR A 446 -11.65 9.53 11.75
N LEU A 447 -11.43 9.76 10.46
CA LEU A 447 -10.87 11.00 9.95
C LEU A 447 -11.92 11.92 9.37
N LEU A 448 -13.06 11.44 8.87
CA LEU A 448 -14.02 12.27 8.12
C LEU A 448 -15.26 12.70 8.90
N TRP A 449 -15.62 11.98 9.97
CA TRP A 449 -16.86 12.21 10.68
C TRP A 449 -16.61 12.61 12.13
N LYS A 450 -16.82 13.88 12.46
CA LYS A 450 -16.58 14.45 13.80
C LYS A 450 -17.43 13.76 14.88
N ARG A 451 -18.63 13.31 14.48
CA ARG A 451 -19.62 12.76 15.41
C ARG A 451 -19.55 11.26 15.63
N GLN A 452 -18.73 10.54 14.85
CA GLN A 452 -18.57 9.08 15.02
C GLN A 452 -18.23 8.76 16.47
N SER A 453 -19.04 7.89 17.07
CA SER A 453 -18.95 7.53 18.48
C SER A 453 -18.02 6.36 18.71
N ARG A 454 -17.51 6.24 19.94
CA ARG A 454 -16.68 5.11 20.37
C ARG A 454 -17.39 3.78 20.20
N ALA A 455 -18.69 3.75 20.52
CA ALA A 455 -19.53 2.57 20.34
C ALA A 455 -19.62 2.16 18.85
N ALA A 456 -19.81 3.13 17.96
CA ALA A 456 -19.85 2.84 16.52
C ALA A 456 -18.52 2.31 16.00
N ALA A 457 -17.40 2.96 16.35
CA ALA A 457 -16.07 2.53 15.92
C ALA A 457 -15.67 1.14 16.43
N THR A 458 -16.20 0.71 17.57
CA THR A 458 -15.86 -0.59 18.19
C THR A 458 -16.80 -1.72 17.81
N LEU A 459 -18.12 -1.48 17.83
CA LEU A 459 -19.12 -2.52 17.58
C LEU A 459 -19.38 -2.76 16.09
N ALA A 460 -19.33 -1.71 15.26
CA ALA A 460 -19.67 -1.83 13.85
C ALA A 460 -18.75 -2.79 13.07
N PRO A 461 -17.41 -2.79 13.24
CA PRO A 461 -16.56 -3.78 12.60
C PRO A 461 -16.90 -5.22 13.01
N VAL A 462 -17.19 -5.46 14.29
CA VAL A 462 -17.50 -6.80 14.81
C VAL A 462 -18.85 -7.30 14.26
N LEU A 463 -19.87 -6.44 14.27
CA LEU A 463 -21.19 -6.75 13.73
C LEU A 463 -21.15 -6.92 12.20
N GLY A 464 -20.35 -6.11 11.51
CA GLY A 464 -20.09 -6.23 10.07
C GLY A 464 -19.48 -7.59 9.75
N LEU A 465 -18.40 -7.97 10.42
CA LEU A 465 -17.77 -9.28 10.26
C LEU A 465 -18.76 -10.42 10.49
N GLY A 466 -19.53 -10.37 11.59
CA GLY A 466 -20.56 -11.37 11.88
C GLY A 466 -21.63 -11.46 10.78
N THR A 467 -22.04 -10.32 10.22
CA THR A 467 -22.99 -10.26 9.10
C THR A 467 -22.39 -10.87 7.83
N GLY A 468 -21.15 -10.54 7.49
CA GLY A 468 -20.43 -11.09 6.35
C GLY A 468 -20.23 -12.60 6.44
N MET A 469 -19.78 -13.10 7.60
CA MET A 469 -19.63 -14.54 7.86
C MET A 469 -20.98 -15.28 7.77
N GLY A 470 -22.04 -14.69 8.35
CA GLY A 470 -23.39 -15.26 8.30
C GLY A 470 -23.93 -15.34 6.87
N LEU A 471 -23.76 -14.28 6.08
CA LEU A 471 -24.17 -14.25 4.68
C LEU A 471 -23.36 -15.23 3.82
N TRP A 472 -22.05 -15.30 4.01
CA TRP A 472 -21.16 -16.23 3.28
C TRP A 472 -21.56 -17.69 3.50
N LEU A 473 -21.65 -18.11 4.77
CA LEU A 473 -22.05 -19.48 5.13
C LEU A 473 -23.51 -19.78 4.72
N GLY A 474 -24.41 -18.83 4.93
CA GLY A 474 -25.83 -18.98 4.63
C GLY A 474 -26.10 -19.10 3.13
N THR A 475 -25.45 -18.27 2.32
CA THR A 475 -25.60 -18.30 0.86
C THR A 475 -24.90 -19.49 0.22
N ALA A 476 -23.73 -19.91 0.73
CA ALA A 476 -23.11 -21.17 0.31
C ALA A 476 -24.06 -22.37 0.51
N LYS A 477 -24.68 -22.47 1.69
CA LYS A 477 -25.68 -23.50 1.97
C LYS A 477 -26.95 -23.35 1.10
N TYR A 478 -27.42 -22.13 0.86
CA TYR A 478 -28.63 -21.87 0.08
C TYR A 478 -28.46 -22.28 -1.40
N TYR A 479 -27.35 -21.88 -2.03
CA TYR A 479 -27.12 -22.16 -3.45
C TYR A 479 -26.68 -23.61 -3.71
N SER A 480 -25.93 -24.21 -2.79
CA SER A 480 -25.31 -25.53 -3.02
C SER A 480 -25.90 -26.66 -2.15
N GLY A 481 -26.82 -26.35 -1.24
CA GLY A 481 -27.46 -27.30 -0.32
C GLY A 481 -26.59 -27.79 0.85
N HIS A 482 -25.28 -27.56 0.81
CA HIS A 482 -24.31 -27.99 1.82
C HIS A 482 -23.15 -26.98 1.95
N ILE A 483 -22.28 -27.16 2.96
CA ILE A 483 -21.09 -26.35 3.17
C ILE A 483 -19.85 -27.23 3.02
N SER A 484 -18.96 -26.83 2.11
CA SER A 484 -17.66 -27.42 1.81
C SER A 484 -16.69 -26.33 1.34
N VAL A 485 -15.38 -26.62 1.30
CA VAL A 485 -14.36 -25.69 0.77
C VAL A 485 -14.71 -25.19 -0.63
N GLU A 486 -15.19 -26.08 -1.49
CA GLU A 486 -15.63 -25.76 -2.86
C GLU A 486 -16.80 -24.76 -2.85
N THR A 487 -17.87 -25.05 -2.11
CA THR A 487 -19.05 -24.16 -2.05
C THR A 487 -18.72 -22.79 -1.44
N LEU A 488 -17.76 -22.75 -0.51
CA LEU A 488 -17.26 -21.53 0.11
C LEU A 488 -16.31 -20.74 -0.81
N GLY A 489 -15.75 -21.38 -1.82
CA GLY A 489 -14.94 -20.75 -2.87
C GLY A 489 -15.74 -20.24 -4.07
N ALA A 490 -17.05 -20.51 -4.11
CA ALA A 490 -17.91 -20.06 -5.20
C ALA A 490 -18.09 -18.52 -5.19
N SER A 491 -18.20 -17.91 -6.37
CA SER A 491 -18.23 -16.45 -6.53
C SER A 491 -19.39 -15.79 -5.78
N LEU A 492 -20.62 -16.30 -5.92
CA LEU A 492 -21.83 -15.69 -5.33
C LEU A 492 -21.80 -15.63 -3.79
N PRO A 493 -21.51 -16.74 -3.07
CA PRO A 493 -21.37 -16.66 -1.62
C PRO A 493 -20.34 -15.63 -1.16
N ASN A 494 -19.22 -15.52 -1.88
CA ASN A 494 -18.19 -14.54 -1.57
C ASN A 494 -18.63 -13.10 -1.86
N VAL A 495 -19.38 -12.84 -2.94
CA VAL A 495 -19.99 -11.52 -3.21
C VAL A 495 -20.84 -11.07 -2.02
N TRP A 496 -21.76 -11.94 -1.56
CA TRP A 496 -22.65 -11.61 -0.44
C TRP A 496 -21.90 -11.45 0.88
N GLY A 497 -20.93 -12.33 1.16
CA GLY A 497 -20.09 -12.23 2.35
C GLY A 497 -19.31 -10.91 2.40
N ASN A 498 -18.68 -10.53 1.29
CA ASN A 498 -17.90 -9.30 1.17
C ASN A 498 -18.78 -8.05 1.31
N ILE A 499 -19.91 -8.00 0.59
CA ILE A 499 -20.88 -6.89 0.71
C ILE A 499 -21.40 -6.80 2.14
N GLY A 500 -21.79 -7.92 2.73
CA GLY A 500 -22.29 -8.01 4.10
C GLY A 500 -21.29 -7.49 5.13
N SER A 501 -20.03 -7.90 5.00
CA SER A 501 -18.96 -7.51 5.91
C SER A 501 -18.70 -6.01 5.89
N MET A 502 -18.47 -5.46 4.69
CA MET A 502 -18.08 -4.07 4.51
C MET A 502 -19.25 -3.10 4.71
N PHE A 503 -20.38 -3.31 4.01
CA PHE A 503 -21.52 -2.40 4.06
C PHE A 503 -22.39 -2.61 5.29
N GLY A 504 -22.41 -3.82 5.87
CA GLY A 504 -22.99 -4.02 7.20
C GLY A 504 -22.28 -3.15 8.24
N SER A 505 -20.94 -3.15 8.24
CA SER A 505 -20.15 -2.28 9.11
C SER A 505 -20.43 -0.78 8.89
N LEU A 506 -20.59 -0.33 7.63
CA LEU A 506 -21.01 1.04 7.35
C LEU A 506 -22.38 1.36 7.95
N LEU A 507 -23.37 0.49 7.72
CA LEU A 507 -24.73 0.66 8.23
C LEU A 507 -24.74 0.77 9.75
N TYR A 508 -24.07 -0.17 10.45
CA TYR A 508 -23.96 -0.15 11.91
C TYR A 508 -23.22 1.10 12.39
N SER A 509 -22.15 1.53 11.71
CA SER A 509 -21.42 2.75 12.06
C SER A 509 -22.32 3.98 12.04
N VAL A 510 -23.13 4.11 10.98
CA VAL A 510 -24.06 5.23 10.83
C VAL A 510 -25.16 5.17 11.89
N VAL A 511 -25.84 4.04 12.02
CA VAL A 511 -26.97 3.89 12.94
C VAL A 511 -26.54 4.10 14.40
N ILE A 512 -25.47 3.45 14.85
CA ILE A 512 -24.97 3.56 16.23
C ILE A 512 -24.52 5.00 16.52
N THR A 513 -23.86 5.65 15.56
CA THR A 513 -23.45 7.06 15.71
C THR A 513 -24.65 7.99 15.80
N LEU A 514 -25.69 7.81 14.98
CA LEU A 514 -26.88 8.65 15.03
C LEU A 514 -27.67 8.48 16.34
N LEU A 515 -27.67 7.27 16.92
CA LEU A 515 -28.30 7.00 18.21
C LEU A 515 -27.52 7.59 19.39
N ARG A 516 -26.18 7.55 19.33
CA ARG A 516 -25.31 8.08 20.39
C ARG A 516 -24.13 8.82 19.78
N PRO A 517 -24.33 10.06 19.29
CA PRO A 517 -23.27 10.85 18.68
C PRO A 517 -22.29 11.34 19.74
N GLU A 518 -21.01 11.34 19.41
CA GLU A 518 -20.00 12.08 20.18
C GLU A 518 -19.68 13.40 19.46
N ASP A 519 -18.93 14.31 20.09
CA ASP A 519 -18.41 15.50 19.40
C ASP A 519 -16.89 15.55 19.61
N PHE A 520 -16.15 15.11 18.59
CA PHE A 520 -14.69 15.02 18.67
C PHE A 520 -14.04 16.33 18.24
N ASP A 521 -13.20 16.90 19.08
CA ASP A 521 -12.38 18.05 18.73
C ASP A 521 -11.12 17.61 17.96
N TRP A 522 -11.04 17.98 16.68
CA TRP A 522 -9.93 17.64 15.79
C TRP A 522 -8.59 18.20 16.28
N ALA A 523 -8.57 19.33 17.00
CA ALA A 523 -7.34 19.90 17.54
C ALA A 523 -6.65 18.94 18.52
N LYS A 524 -7.39 18.01 19.13
CA LYS A 524 -6.80 17.01 20.02
C LYS A 524 -5.82 16.10 19.29
N PHE A 525 -5.99 15.80 18.00
CA PHE A 525 -5.02 14.98 17.26
C PHE A 525 -3.65 15.65 17.10
N GLN A 526 -3.56 16.97 17.24
CA GLN A 526 -2.28 17.70 17.22
C GLN A 526 -1.46 17.42 18.49
N LYS A 527 -2.06 16.84 19.54
CA LYS A 527 -1.38 16.44 20.78
C LYS A 527 -0.67 15.08 20.67
N ILE A 528 -0.71 14.43 19.51
CA ILE A 528 0.12 13.24 19.26
C ILE A 528 1.57 13.74 19.18
N THR A 529 2.37 13.43 20.21
CA THR A 529 3.75 13.90 20.35
C THR A 529 4.73 13.00 19.61
N LEU A 530 5.77 13.62 19.05
CA LEU A 530 6.92 12.90 18.53
C LEU A 530 7.73 12.33 19.71
N VAL A 531 8.42 11.20 19.50
CA VAL A 531 9.16 10.46 20.54
C VAL A 531 10.27 11.27 21.24
N ASN A 532 10.58 12.50 20.77
CA ASN A 532 11.67 13.34 21.27
C ASN A 532 11.27 14.69 21.91
N GLU A 533 10.01 15.10 21.94
CA GLU A 533 9.66 16.37 22.61
C GLU A 533 9.79 16.28 24.14
N ASP A 534 9.51 15.11 24.72
CA ASP A 534 9.61 14.88 26.17
C ASP A 534 11.03 15.05 26.73
N LYS A 535 12.08 14.98 25.88
CA LYS A 535 13.48 15.11 26.33
C LYS A 535 14.08 16.49 26.12
N ILE A 536 13.61 17.22 25.10
CA ILE A 536 14.09 18.59 24.84
C ILE A 536 13.48 19.54 25.86
N ALA A 537 12.19 19.38 26.17
CA ALA A 537 11.51 20.15 27.21
C ALA A 537 12.14 19.95 28.61
N ASP A 538 12.49 18.71 28.96
CA ASP A 538 13.19 18.43 30.23
C ASP A 538 14.62 19.01 30.22
N SER A 539 15.35 18.99 29.09
CA SER A 539 16.71 19.56 29.01
C SER A 539 16.73 21.10 29.04
N GLU A 540 15.73 21.76 28.45
CA GLU A 540 15.62 23.23 28.49
C GLU A 540 15.15 23.71 29.88
N SER A 541 14.30 22.94 30.57
CA SER A 541 13.88 23.26 31.94
C SER A 541 14.97 23.07 33.00
N HIS A 542 16.01 22.27 32.72
CA HIS A 542 17.14 22.04 33.62
C HIS A 542 18.35 22.96 33.38
N THR A 543 18.33 23.83 32.36
CA THR A 543 19.48 24.70 32.05
C THR A 543 19.29 26.16 32.52
N GLU A 544 18.11 26.56 32.99
CA GLU A 544 17.84 27.92 33.51
C GLU A 544 17.83 28.02 35.05
N GLY A 545 18.27 26.98 35.77
CA GLY A 545 18.08 26.86 37.22
C GLY A 545 19.33 26.70 38.09
N GLU A 546 20.54 26.98 37.62
CA GLU A 546 21.74 26.80 38.46
C GLU A 546 22.88 27.78 38.16
N LEU A 547 22.71 29.05 38.54
CA LEU A 547 23.83 29.94 38.86
C LEU A 547 23.48 30.75 40.11
N VAL A 548 23.74 30.16 41.28
CA VAL A 548 23.77 30.86 42.57
C VAL A 548 25.18 30.74 43.17
N ASN A 549 25.80 31.91 43.32
CA ASN A 549 26.76 32.34 44.32
C ASN A 549 27.91 31.41 44.73
N THR A 550 29.12 31.79 44.32
CA THR A 550 30.28 31.73 45.21
C THR A 550 31.16 32.96 45.01
N GLU A 551 31.07 33.91 45.93
CA GLU A 551 32.14 34.87 46.21
C GLU A 551 33.24 34.18 47.02
N LYS A 552 34.50 34.34 46.60
CA LYS A 552 35.64 34.78 47.43
C LYS A 552 36.97 34.73 46.67
N GLY A 553 37.67 35.87 46.64
CA GLY A 553 39.11 35.94 46.94
C GLY A 553 40.11 36.12 45.79
N ASP A 554 40.72 37.31 45.81
CA ASP A 554 42.11 37.66 45.45
C ASP A 554 42.53 38.02 44.00
N GLU A 555 42.71 39.35 43.86
CA GLU A 555 43.86 40.10 43.33
C GLU A 555 44.64 39.60 42.09
N SER A 556 44.58 40.40 41.01
CA SER A 556 45.68 41.26 40.52
C SER A 556 45.68 41.46 39.00
N GLY A 557 46.00 42.68 38.55
CA GLY A 557 46.73 42.90 37.29
C GLY A 557 45.96 43.22 36.01
N THR A 558 45.67 44.51 35.82
CA THR A 558 45.92 45.30 34.59
C THR A 558 46.07 44.59 33.23
N HIS A 559 45.17 44.90 32.27
CA HIS A 559 45.47 45.70 31.07
C HIS A 559 44.31 45.63 30.05
N THR A 560 43.66 46.77 29.80
CA THR A 560 43.01 47.09 28.53
C THR A 560 44.09 47.39 27.46
N PRO A 561 43.75 47.21 26.17
CA PRO A 561 43.60 48.41 25.36
C PRO A 561 42.35 48.44 24.46
N GLU A 562 41.91 49.68 24.32
CA GLU A 562 40.79 50.28 23.59
C GLU A 562 41.00 50.44 22.06
N PHE A 563 39.92 50.18 21.29
CA PHE A 563 39.31 50.97 20.18
C PHE A 563 40.12 51.39 18.92
N PRO A 564 39.53 51.99 17.84
CA PRO A 564 38.13 52.43 17.57
C PRO A 564 37.54 52.05 16.17
N LEU A 565 36.21 51.87 16.04
CA LEU A 565 35.17 52.76 15.46
C LEU A 565 35.16 53.00 13.94
N ASP A 566 34.01 52.70 13.31
CA ASP A 566 33.21 53.65 12.50
C ASP A 566 31.80 53.05 12.32
N LYS A 567 30.78 53.51 13.07
CA LYS A 567 29.86 54.64 12.78
C LYS A 567 29.19 54.60 11.40
N ASN A 568 27.90 54.23 11.40
CA ASN A 568 26.89 55.18 10.93
C ASN A 568 25.53 54.95 11.61
N GLU A 569 24.96 56.08 11.99
CA GLU A 569 23.76 56.32 12.80
C GLU A 569 22.46 56.15 11.98
N SER A 570 21.37 55.73 12.62
CA SER A 570 20.21 56.59 12.91
C SER A 570 19.07 55.84 13.64
N SER A 571 18.81 56.32 14.85
CA SER A 571 17.78 56.10 15.88
C SER A 571 16.34 56.50 15.40
N PRO A 572 15.22 56.34 16.17
CA PRO A 572 15.15 56.33 17.64
C PRO A 572 14.11 55.43 18.38
N GLU A 573 14.48 55.18 19.65
CA GLU A 573 13.69 55.16 20.90
C GLU A 573 12.22 54.71 20.89
N THR A 574 11.87 53.78 21.78
CA THR A 574 11.01 54.16 22.93
C THR A 574 10.98 53.10 24.05
N SER A 575 10.78 53.66 25.24
CA SER A 575 10.89 53.15 26.60
C SER A 575 9.97 52.01 27.03
N ILE A 576 10.49 51.21 27.95
CA ILE A 576 9.82 50.24 28.82
C ILE A 576 8.89 50.97 29.79
N HIS A 577 7.65 50.49 29.93
CA HIS A 577 6.83 50.66 31.13
C HIS A 577 6.27 49.31 31.56
N GLU A 578 6.62 48.89 32.78
CA GLU A 578 6.00 47.79 33.50
C GLU A 578 4.55 48.13 33.86
N HIS A 579 3.63 47.19 33.61
CA HIS A 579 2.41 47.07 34.41
C HIS A 579 2.12 45.60 34.73
N SER A 580 2.19 45.33 36.04
CA SER A 580 1.61 44.17 36.72
C SER A 580 0.15 43.97 36.31
N ALA A 581 -0.20 42.73 35.92
CA ALA A 581 -1.58 42.29 35.79
C ALA A 581 -1.74 40.90 36.41
N THR A 582 -2.52 40.88 37.47
CA THR A 582 -3.09 39.80 38.27
C THR A 582 -3.57 38.59 37.46
N ILE A 583 -3.22 37.39 37.92
CA ILE A 583 -3.79 36.11 37.45
C ILE A 583 -5.26 36.02 37.93
N PRO A 584 -6.26 35.87 37.05
CA PRO A 584 -7.62 35.61 37.49
C PRO A 584 -7.78 34.12 37.83
N THR A 585 -8.19 33.86 39.07
CA THR A 585 -8.74 32.59 39.53
C THR A 585 -10.01 32.26 38.75
N LEU A 586 -9.95 31.21 37.91
CA LEU A 586 -11.11 30.68 37.20
C LEU A 586 -12.06 30.03 38.21
N THR A 587 -13.14 30.74 38.54
CA THR A 587 -14.30 30.20 39.23
C THR A 587 -15.20 29.48 38.21
N ASN A 588 -15.68 28.31 38.61
CA ASN A 588 -16.76 27.59 37.93
C ASN A 588 -17.99 28.49 37.85
N GLU A 589 -18.39 28.90 36.64
CA GLU A 589 -19.77 29.06 36.17
C GLU A 589 -19.76 29.89 34.87
N ASN A 590 -20.04 29.20 33.74
CA ASN A 590 -20.49 29.67 32.42
C ASN A 590 -19.80 28.92 31.28
N PHE A 591 -20.13 27.63 31.14
CA PHE A 591 -20.00 26.93 29.87
C PHE A 591 -20.95 27.61 28.87
N PHE A 592 -20.44 28.57 28.10
CA PHE A 592 -21.07 29.01 26.87
C PHE A 592 -21.19 27.81 25.94
N GLN A 593 -22.42 27.31 25.76
CA GLN A 593 -22.78 26.52 24.58
C GLN A 593 -22.51 27.39 23.35
N PRO A 594 -21.54 27.05 22.47
CA PRO A 594 -21.38 27.83 21.26
C PRO A 594 -22.64 27.63 20.41
N ARG A 595 -23.40 28.71 20.19
CA ARG A 595 -24.43 28.73 19.14
C ARG A 595 -23.71 28.41 17.83
N LEU A 596 -24.02 27.24 17.27
CA LEU A 596 -23.65 26.78 15.94
C LEU A 596 -24.09 27.82 14.89
N VAL A 597 -23.22 28.78 14.57
CA VAL A 597 -23.44 29.73 13.48
C VAL A 597 -23.09 29.03 12.18
N ILE A 598 -24.10 28.80 11.35
CA ILE A 598 -23.93 28.20 10.02
C ILE A 598 -23.26 29.27 9.13
N PRO A 599 -22.10 28.99 8.51
CA PRO A 599 -21.55 29.87 7.49
C PRO A 599 -22.62 30.09 6.41
N PRO A 600 -23.01 31.34 6.08
CA PRO A 600 -24.13 31.65 5.18
C PRO A 600 -23.94 31.08 3.75
N GLU A 601 -22.73 30.63 3.46
CA GLU A 601 -22.25 30.03 2.22
C GLU A 601 -22.69 28.56 2.04
N ILE A 602 -23.09 27.87 3.12
CA ILE A 602 -23.40 26.44 3.11
C ILE A 602 -24.91 26.22 2.88
N ARG A 603 -25.28 25.75 1.67
CA ARG A 603 -26.67 25.45 1.27
C ARG A 603 -26.91 23.97 0.92
N GLY A 604 -28.16 23.55 0.95
CA GLY A 604 -28.60 22.24 0.46
C GLY A 604 -27.95 21.05 1.19
N PHE A 605 -27.50 20.05 0.42
CA PHE A 605 -26.87 18.83 0.95
C PHE A 605 -25.62 19.10 1.79
N LYS A 606 -24.83 20.14 1.47
CA LYS A 606 -23.68 20.53 2.30
C LYS A 606 -24.10 20.97 3.70
N ARG A 607 -25.29 21.57 3.83
CA ARG A 607 -25.86 21.97 5.13
C ARG A 607 -26.27 20.74 5.94
N PHE A 608 -26.86 19.74 5.27
CA PHE A 608 -27.16 18.45 5.90
C PHE A 608 -25.88 17.74 6.38
N LEU A 609 -24.86 17.65 5.53
CA LEU A 609 -23.54 17.08 5.89
C LEU A 609 -22.93 17.79 7.10
N TRP A 610 -23.00 19.12 7.13
CA TRP A 610 -22.54 19.90 8.27
C TRP A 610 -23.35 19.62 9.55
N TYR A 611 -24.69 19.53 9.47
CA TYR A 611 -25.53 19.19 10.63
C TYR A 611 -25.24 17.81 11.22
N ILE A 612 -24.94 16.82 10.37
CA ILE A 612 -24.54 15.50 10.85
C ILE A 612 -23.06 15.47 11.29
N GLY A 613 -22.33 16.59 11.24
CA GLY A 613 -20.93 16.70 11.67
C GLY A 613 -19.94 16.07 10.70
N TRP A 614 -20.29 15.97 9.43
CA TRP A 614 -19.38 15.57 8.35
C TRP A 614 -18.46 16.75 8.03
N GLU A 615 -17.32 16.81 8.71
CA GLU A 615 -16.36 17.91 8.60
C GLU A 615 -15.03 17.43 8.03
N VAL A 616 -14.77 17.92 6.83
CA VAL A 616 -13.57 17.69 6.04
C VAL A 616 -12.38 18.51 6.56
N ALA A 617 -12.62 19.57 7.33
CA ALA A 617 -11.61 20.49 7.85
C ALA A 617 -12.00 20.96 9.26
N PRO A 618 -11.09 20.91 10.25
CA PRO A 618 -11.23 21.61 11.53
C PRO A 618 -11.68 23.08 11.41
N THR A 619 -12.38 23.57 12.43
CA THR A 619 -12.88 24.94 12.52
C THR A 619 -11.84 25.95 13.01
N ASP A 620 -10.73 25.49 13.62
CA ASP A 620 -9.63 26.34 14.11
C ASP A 620 -8.27 25.76 13.70
N TYR A 621 -7.46 26.57 13.03
CA TYR A 621 -6.10 26.24 12.57
C TYR A 621 -5.06 27.28 13.00
N SER A 622 -5.40 28.15 13.95
CA SER A 622 -4.53 29.24 14.40
C SER A 622 -3.09 28.77 14.71
N ASN A 623 -2.94 27.58 15.31
CA ASN A 623 -1.65 26.97 15.70
C ASN A 623 -1.43 25.56 15.08
N HIS A 624 -1.53 25.41 13.76
CA HIS A 624 -1.30 24.12 13.11
C HIS A 624 0.19 23.69 13.13
N PRO A 625 0.55 22.43 13.47
CA PRO A 625 1.95 21.97 13.59
C PRO A 625 2.81 22.12 12.33
N LEU A 626 2.20 22.07 11.14
CA LEU A 626 2.90 22.27 9.86
C LEU A 626 3.09 23.75 9.47
N GLY A 627 2.71 24.69 10.34
CA GLY A 627 2.70 26.12 10.04
C GLY A 627 1.49 26.54 9.21
N GLN A 628 1.19 27.85 9.21
CA GLN A 628 0.03 28.38 8.48
C GLN A 628 0.19 28.32 6.95
N ASP A 629 1.43 28.43 6.45
CA ASP A 629 1.72 28.37 5.01
C ASP A 629 1.41 27.01 4.38
N ALA A 630 1.40 25.94 5.18
CA ALA A 630 1.07 24.59 4.72
C ALA A 630 -0.43 24.38 4.46
N LEU A 631 -1.32 25.15 5.12
CA LEU A 631 -2.76 24.93 5.07
C LEU A 631 -3.36 25.17 3.68
N PRO A 632 -3.05 26.29 2.96
CA PRO A 632 -3.50 26.47 1.59
C PRO A 632 -3.08 25.33 0.66
N ILE A 633 -1.86 24.81 0.84
CA ILE A 633 -1.32 23.69 0.07
C ILE A 633 -2.12 22.42 0.36
N ILE A 634 -2.37 22.10 1.63
CA ILE A 634 -3.18 20.94 2.03
C ILE A 634 -4.59 21.03 1.46
N PHE A 635 -5.27 22.17 1.57
CA PHE A 635 -6.64 22.32 1.05
C PHE A 635 -6.71 22.22 -0.47
N LYS A 636 -5.71 22.75 -1.18
CA LYS A 636 -5.58 22.58 -2.63
C LYS A 636 -5.46 21.09 -2.97
N TRP A 637 -4.53 20.38 -2.33
CA TRP A 637 -4.30 18.97 -2.59
C TRP A 637 -5.48 18.08 -2.19
N TYR A 638 -6.16 18.40 -1.10
CA TYR A 638 -7.38 17.71 -0.70
C TYR A 638 -8.48 17.82 -1.76
N LYS A 639 -8.73 19.02 -2.30
CA LYS A 639 -9.71 19.21 -3.38
C LYS A 639 -9.33 18.39 -4.61
N VAL A 640 -8.05 18.43 -5.00
CA VAL A 640 -7.53 17.63 -6.13
C VAL A 640 -7.71 16.13 -5.88
N ALA A 641 -7.38 15.65 -4.68
CA ALA A 641 -7.50 14.24 -4.32
C ALA A 641 -8.95 13.74 -4.39
N VAL A 642 -9.92 14.51 -3.88
CA VAL A 642 -11.34 14.13 -3.92
C VAL A 642 -11.85 14.11 -5.36
N ILE A 643 -11.53 15.14 -6.15
CA ILE A 643 -11.93 15.21 -7.56
C ILE A 643 -11.33 14.03 -8.31
N PHE A 644 -10.03 13.79 -8.13
CA PHE A 644 -9.32 12.70 -8.78
C PHE A 644 -9.89 11.34 -8.41
N SER A 645 -10.08 11.05 -7.12
CA SER A 645 -10.60 9.75 -6.66
C SER A 645 -12.02 9.50 -7.16
N THR A 646 -12.88 10.52 -7.10
CA THR A 646 -14.25 10.43 -7.64
C THR A 646 -14.23 10.22 -9.16
N THR A 647 -13.34 10.93 -9.86
CA THR A 647 -13.21 10.82 -11.32
C THR A 647 -12.68 9.45 -11.73
N ILE A 648 -11.64 8.94 -11.06
CA ILE A 648 -11.12 7.60 -11.30
C ILE A 648 -12.22 6.57 -11.09
N PHE A 649 -12.93 6.61 -9.95
CA PHE A 649 -14.05 5.69 -9.71
C PHE A 649 -15.10 5.75 -10.83
N LEU A 650 -15.64 6.94 -11.13
CA LEU A 650 -16.69 7.09 -12.14
C LEU A 650 -16.22 6.68 -13.54
N ILE A 651 -14.98 7.00 -13.93
CA ILE A 651 -14.46 6.61 -15.23
C ILE A 651 -14.27 5.11 -15.31
N THR A 652 -13.62 4.50 -14.31
CA THR A 652 -13.18 3.10 -14.38
C THR A 652 -14.29 2.11 -14.09
N TRP A 653 -15.28 2.47 -13.26
CA TRP A 653 -16.43 1.61 -12.93
C TRP A 653 -17.67 1.87 -13.78
N VAL A 654 -17.88 3.11 -14.22
CA VAL A 654 -19.12 3.50 -14.90
C VAL A 654 -18.84 3.84 -16.36
N VAL A 655 -18.17 4.96 -16.64
CA VAL A 655 -18.10 5.52 -17.99
C VAL A 655 -17.40 4.59 -18.98
N TRP A 656 -16.28 3.98 -18.59
CA TRP A 656 -15.50 3.11 -19.47
C TRP A 656 -16.16 1.73 -19.66
N PRO A 657 -16.58 1.00 -18.61
CA PRO A 657 -17.26 -0.29 -18.77
C PRO A 657 -18.63 -0.20 -19.46
N PHE A 658 -19.39 0.86 -19.20
CA PHE A 658 -20.79 0.97 -19.63
C PHE A 658 -21.03 0.71 -21.13
N PRO A 659 -20.32 1.34 -22.08
CA PRO A 659 -20.50 1.05 -23.50
C PRO A 659 -20.04 -0.36 -23.89
N MET A 660 -19.17 -0.99 -23.11
CA MET A 660 -18.62 -2.31 -23.39
C MET A 660 -19.53 -3.44 -22.85
N TYR A 661 -20.22 -3.21 -21.73
CA TYR A 661 -21.13 -4.17 -21.08
C TYR A 661 -22.49 -4.25 -21.79
N ARG A 662 -22.47 -4.63 -23.07
CA ARG A 662 -23.67 -4.82 -23.90
C ARG A 662 -23.64 -6.20 -24.57
N ASN A 663 -24.72 -6.56 -25.26
CA ASN A 663 -24.83 -7.79 -26.05
C ASN A 663 -23.93 -7.71 -27.30
N TRP A 664 -22.61 -7.73 -27.10
CA TRP A 664 -21.61 -7.48 -28.13
C TRP A 664 -20.39 -8.38 -27.96
N VAL A 665 -20.04 -9.05 -29.07
CA VAL A 665 -18.75 -9.70 -29.26
C VAL A 665 -17.88 -8.73 -30.06
N TRP A 666 -16.70 -8.40 -29.52
CA TRP A 666 -15.79 -7.44 -30.08
C TRP A 666 -15.30 -7.89 -31.45
N GLY A 667 -15.23 -6.96 -32.40
CA GLY A 667 -14.58 -7.19 -33.68
C GLY A 667 -13.07 -7.02 -33.58
N LYS A 668 -12.35 -7.58 -34.56
CA LYS A 668 -10.88 -7.53 -34.64
C LYS A 668 -10.31 -6.12 -34.42
N SER A 669 -10.85 -5.11 -35.10
CA SER A 669 -10.36 -3.73 -34.99
C SER A 669 -10.44 -3.16 -33.57
N PHE A 670 -11.51 -3.48 -32.83
CA PHE A 670 -11.66 -3.01 -31.46
C PHE A 670 -10.69 -3.73 -30.52
N PHE A 671 -10.55 -5.06 -30.67
CA PHE A 671 -9.57 -5.83 -29.92
C PHE A 671 -8.14 -5.37 -30.21
N THR A 672 -7.80 -5.04 -31.46
CA THR A 672 -6.49 -4.46 -31.80
C THR A 672 -6.25 -3.16 -31.05
N GLY A 673 -7.21 -2.23 -31.08
CA GLY A 673 -7.11 -0.98 -30.33
C GLY A 673 -6.94 -1.20 -28.82
N TRP A 674 -7.70 -2.15 -28.26
CA TRP A 674 -7.62 -2.53 -26.86
C TRP A 674 -6.22 -2.99 -26.44
N VAL A 675 -5.64 -3.93 -27.18
CA VAL A 675 -4.30 -4.46 -26.88
C VAL A 675 -3.21 -3.40 -27.09
N VAL A 676 -3.32 -2.58 -28.13
CA VAL A 676 -2.36 -1.49 -28.38
C VAL A 676 -2.37 -0.47 -27.24
N VAL A 677 -3.55 -0.05 -26.77
CA VAL A 677 -3.66 0.87 -25.63
C VAL A 677 -3.12 0.24 -24.35
N ALA A 678 -3.39 -1.04 -24.11
CA ALA A 678 -2.87 -1.75 -22.94
C ALA A 678 -1.33 -1.81 -22.96
N ILE A 679 -0.71 -2.14 -24.10
CA ILE A 679 0.75 -2.14 -24.25
C ILE A 679 1.34 -0.74 -24.07
N PHE A 680 0.70 0.29 -24.64
CA PHE A 680 1.11 1.68 -24.45
C PHE A 680 1.13 2.06 -22.96
N TRP A 681 0.16 1.57 -22.19
CA TRP A 681 0.09 1.78 -20.74
C TRP A 681 1.29 1.21 -19.99
N ASN A 682 1.86 0.09 -20.45
CA ASN A 682 3.08 -0.47 -19.86
C ASN A 682 4.27 0.48 -20.01
N PHE A 683 4.44 1.07 -21.20
CA PHE A 683 5.50 2.04 -21.46
C PHE A 683 5.27 3.35 -20.71
N LEU A 684 4.02 3.81 -20.63
CA LEU A 684 3.65 4.98 -19.82
C LEU A 684 4.01 4.76 -18.35
N ALA A 685 3.65 3.60 -17.78
CA ALA A 685 4.01 3.24 -16.41
C ALA A 685 5.53 3.24 -16.23
N PHE A 686 6.29 2.60 -17.13
CA PHE A 686 7.76 2.59 -17.06
C PHE A 686 8.35 4.01 -17.05
N VAL A 687 7.87 4.91 -17.91
CA VAL A 687 8.32 6.30 -17.92
C VAL A 687 7.98 6.99 -16.59
N CYS A 688 6.76 6.83 -16.09
CA CYS A 688 6.25 7.54 -14.93
C CYS A 688 6.78 7.02 -13.58
N VAL A 689 7.03 5.72 -13.43
CA VAL A 689 7.43 5.11 -12.15
C VAL A 689 8.84 4.51 -12.14
N CYS A 690 9.53 4.46 -13.29
CA CYS A 690 10.94 4.04 -13.36
C CYS A 690 11.86 5.18 -13.80
N ILE A 691 11.52 5.93 -14.85
CA ILE A 691 12.40 7.00 -15.38
C ILE A 691 12.20 8.32 -14.61
N PHE A 692 10.97 8.75 -14.41
CA PHE A 692 10.64 10.00 -13.72
C PHE A 692 11.26 10.10 -12.30
N PRO A 693 11.28 9.04 -11.46
CA PRO A 693 11.95 9.11 -10.16
C PRO A 693 13.45 9.42 -10.25
N LEU A 694 14.16 8.89 -11.25
CA LEU A 694 15.58 9.21 -11.47
C LEU A 694 15.77 10.67 -11.85
N TRP A 695 14.90 11.19 -12.72
CA TRP A 695 14.96 12.59 -13.13
C TRP A 695 14.59 13.55 -12.00
N ASN A 696 13.58 13.22 -11.19
CA ASN A 696 13.18 14.01 -10.02
C ASN A 696 14.26 13.98 -8.92
N GLY A 697 14.90 12.82 -8.71
CA GLY A 697 15.98 12.63 -7.73
C GLY A 697 17.39 13.01 -8.20
N ARG A 698 17.55 13.54 -9.42
CA ARG A 698 18.87 13.75 -10.07
C ARG A 698 19.85 14.58 -9.25
N HIS A 699 19.37 15.57 -8.50
CA HIS A 699 20.24 16.44 -7.69
C HIS A 699 20.80 15.68 -6.48
N THR A 700 20.00 14.82 -5.86
CA THR A 700 20.44 13.92 -4.79
C THR A 700 21.43 12.89 -5.31
N LEU A 701 21.13 12.28 -6.47
CA LEU A 701 22.04 11.34 -7.13
C LEU A 701 23.38 11.99 -7.50
N TYR A 702 23.36 13.23 -8.00
CA TYR A 702 24.56 14.00 -8.33
C TYR A 702 25.42 14.27 -7.09
N LYS A 703 24.82 14.63 -5.96
CA LYS A 703 25.55 14.80 -4.68
C LYS A 703 26.26 13.51 -4.26
N VAL A 704 25.56 12.37 -4.33
CA VAL A 704 26.14 11.05 -4.02
C VAL A 704 27.27 10.70 -4.98
N PHE A 705 27.06 10.89 -6.28
CA PHE A 705 28.05 10.61 -7.31
C PHE A 705 29.33 11.45 -7.13
N ASN A 706 29.18 12.76 -6.90
CA ASN A 706 30.32 13.64 -6.65
C ASN A 706 31.07 13.27 -5.38
N GLY A 707 30.36 12.89 -4.31
CA GLY A 707 30.98 12.42 -3.07
C GLY A 707 31.80 11.14 -3.29
N LEU A 708 31.24 10.17 -4.00
CA LEU A 708 31.95 8.93 -4.38
C LEU A 708 33.16 9.22 -5.28
N TYR A 709 33.00 10.11 -6.27
CA TYR A 709 34.07 10.49 -7.18
C TYR A 709 35.24 11.16 -6.43
N GLN A 710 34.95 12.07 -5.50
CA GLN A 710 35.97 12.69 -4.66
C GLN A 710 36.69 11.67 -3.78
N ASP A 711 35.96 10.75 -3.15
CA ASP A 711 36.56 9.71 -2.31
C ASP A 711 37.45 8.72 -3.09
N ILE A 712 37.05 8.35 -4.31
CA ILE A 712 37.80 7.38 -5.14
C ILE A 712 39.01 8.05 -5.80
N PHE A 713 38.84 9.25 -6.36
CA PHE A 713 39.85 9.87 -7.21
C PHE A 713 40.67 10.97 -6.53
N HIS A 714 40.15 11.66 -5.50
CA HIS A 714 40.85 12.78 -4.85
C HIS A 714 41.50 12.41 -3.52
N ARG A 715 41.13 11.28 -2.90
CA ARG A 715 41.79 10.80 -1.68
C ARG A 715 43.23 10.31 -1.94
N LYS A 716 43.56 9.89 -3.16
CA LYS A 716 44.92 9.52 -3.59
C LYS A 716 45.89 10.69 -3.82
N ARG A 717 45.47 11.95 -3.63
CA ARG A 717 46.34 13.13 -3.78
C ARG A 717 46.83 13.72 -2.44
N LYS A 718 46.45 13.12 -1.31
CA LYS A 718 46.79 13.59 0.04
C LYS A 718 47.54 12.55 0.91
N GLU A 719 48.00 11.45 0.30
CA GLU A 719 48.97 10.53 0.93
C GLU A 719 50.37 10.76 0.36
#